data_AF-A0A7K7XSX7-F1
#
_entry.id   AF-A0A7K7XSX7-F1
#
_cell.length_a   1.000
_cell.length_b   1.000
_cell.length_c   1.000
_cell.angle_alpha   90.00
_cell.angle_beta   90.00
_cell.angle_gamma   90.00
#
_symmetry.space_group_name_H-M   'P 1'
#
loop_
_entity.id
_entity.type
_entity.pdbx_description
1 polymer ?
#
loop_
_entity_poly.entity_id
_entity_poly.type
_entity_poly.pdbx_seq_one_letter_code
_entity_poly.pdbx_strand_id
1 'polypeptide(L)'
;PSQIILYSDAGFAGQKREIWDDVPDATSWELSHTISIRVIRGGWLMYEKPRFRGRKCVLAEGDVEIDNPWTAYGESGENGQPRGSRPFRIGSFKRVVRDYRTPEISLFAEENGEGARLRFTGSAEDTRTRGQALAAASIIVHSGLWLVYSKPFFDDDPYVLEPGGYPNLKAWGAKDPSICSMHPIRLGCPVVERPGEPQVLIYEAAAFQGRSFTISRDIYDLKRLPEPALPTAGSLRVLGGCWVGYEKEGFRGHQYLLEEGEYQDWRQWGGYSKELVSLRLIRTDFSDPALVLFEAMDFEEGPSVELSEALPDTQLAGYGTVTQSIHVLSGVWVAYEGPNYSGEQYILEKGVYRNCEDWGATDCHIASAQPILQVREHNLHFVSKILLFSEPDFSGDHVAFEEDQEALPEAFIPRSCRVRGGSWILFDGQDFAGEQHVLSEGEYPTLSAMGCLCSTAIRSLKKVPLFFSEPSIFLHGLECFEGKEIELNSEVRSLQAEGFNNHVLSVRVKGGIWVLCEHGDFRGRQWLLDCTEITNWLTYSGLQHVGSLYPIRQRRIYFRIRSRELELFLSVPDDVEDMKAGRVVVSSLGEQSSSIWYYEDGLIKNQVAPNMSLQVIGPAGKGAKAVLWSESRMPRQTWSVDSRGRIHSQMFEDMVLDVKGGRTYDRDHAIVWDTADERPTQIWDIQVL
;
A
#
# COMPACT_ATOMS: atom_id res chain seq x y z
N PRO A 1 7.56 16.02 -2.09
CA PRO A 1 6.35 15.63 -2.86
C PRO A 1 5.10 15.93 -2.01
N SER A 2 4.06 16.53 -2.57
CA SER A 2 2.82 16.83 -1.83
C SER A 2 1.62 16.83 -2.77
N GLN A 3 0.47 16.36 -2.29
CA GLN A 3 -0.77 16.31 -3.07
C GLN A 3 -1.96 16.44 -2.13
N ILE A 4 -2.90 17.28 -2.53
CA ILE A 4 -4.15 17.48 -1.82
C ILE A 4 -5.29 17.56 -2.83
N ILE A 5 -6.40 16.93 -2.50
CA ILE A 5 -7.64 16.96 -3.26
C ILE A 5 -8.66 17.74 -2.46
N LEU A 6 -9.13 18.84 -3.01
CA LEU A 6 -10.18 19.65 -2.42
C LEU A 6 -11.51 19.38 -3.13
N TYR A 7 -12.56 19.20 -2.34
CA TYR A 7 -13.94 19.06 -2.78
C TYR A 7 -14.71 20.30 -2.32
N SER A 8 -15.50 20.89 -3.20
CA SER A 8 -16.22 22.14 -2.88
C SER A 8 -17.29 21.98 -1.80
N ASP A 9 -17.78 20.76 -1.60
CA ASP A 9 -18.87 20.41 -0.68
C ASP A 9 -18.42 19.34 0.33
N ALA A 10 -19.23 19.12 1.37
CA ALA A 10 -19.07 18.04 2.33
C ALA A 10 -19.33 16.65 1.69
N GLY A 11 -18.89 15.58 2.35
CA GLY A 11 -19.04 14.21 1.89
C GLY A 11 -18.18 13.88 0.65
N PHE A 12 -17.08 14.58 0.42
CA PHE A 12 -16.19 14.40 -0.74
C PHE A 12 -16.94 14.56 -2.08
N ALA A 13 -17.87 15.52 -2.13
CA ALA A 13 -18.74 15.79 -3.27
C ALA A 13 -18.49 17.16 -3.92
N GLY A 14 -19.16 17.43 -5.03
CA GLY A 14 -19.05 18.71 -5.74
C GLY A 14 -17.82 18.80 -6.65
N GLN A 15 -17.27 20.01 -6.81
CA GLN A 15 -16.13 20.24 -7.69
C GLN A 15 -14.84 19.72 -7.06
N LYS A 16 -14.24 18.70 -7.69
CA LYS A 16 -12.92 18.16 -7.33
C LYS A 16 -11.79 19.03 -7.90
N ARG A 17 -10.81 19.37 -7.08
CA ARG A 17 -9.58 20.08 -7.48
C ARG A 17 -8.36 19.37 -6.90
N GLU A 18 -7.44 18.96 -7.77
CA GLU A 18 -6.17 18.35 -7.36
C GLU A 18 -5.06 19.41 -7.38
N ILE A 19 -4.31 19.48 -6.28
CA ILE A 19 -3.29 20.50 -6.06
C ILE A 19 -1.97 19.79 -5.72
N TRP A 20 -0.91 20.14 -6.46
CA TRP A 20 0.41 19.52 -6.40
C TRP A 20 1.53 20.50 -6.01
N ASP A 21 1.26 21.81 -6.15
CA ASP A 21 2.19 22.90 -5.86
C ASP A 21 1.49 24.00 -5.04
N ASP A 22 2.28 24.95 -4.56
CA ASP A 22 1.82 26.13 -3.86
C ASP A 22 0.80 26.90 -4.71
N VAL A 23 -0.33 27.23 -4.11
CA VAL A 23 -1.38 28.05 -4.71
C VAL A 23 -1.33 29.43 -4.07
N PRO A 24 -0.76 30.44 -4.76
CA PRO A 24 -0.59 31.77 -4.18
C PRO A 24 -1.90 32.54 -4.04
N ASP A 25 -2.96 32.16 -4.76
CA ASP A 25 -4.29 32.77 -4.65
C ASP A 25 -5.39 31.75 -4.98
N ALA A 26 -6.19 31.42 -3.98
CA ALA A 26 -7.35 30.53 -4.06
C ALA A 26 -8.68 31.28 -3.88
N THR A 27 -8.66 32.62 -3.81
CA THR A 27 -9.84 33.43 -3.41
C THR A 27 -10.98 33.42 -4.42
N SER A 28 -10.71 32.96 -5.65
CA SER A 28 -11.70 32.80 -6.73
C SER A 28 -12.47 31.48 -6.67
N TRP A 29 -12.14 30.59 -5.73
CA TRP A 29 -12.77 29.27 -5.66
C TRP A 29 -14.13 29.37 -4.97
N GLU A 30 -15.14 28.80 -5.62
CA GLU A 30 -16.49 28.70 -5.07
C GLU A 30 -16.54 27.48 -4.15
N LEU A 31 -16.75 27.75 -2.86
CA LEU A 31 -16.76 26.74 -1.81
C LEU A 31 -18.07 26.80 -1.04
N SER A 32 -18.54 25.66 -0.55
CA SER A 32 -19.67 25.59 0.37
C SER A 32 -19.25 26.06 1.78
N HIS A 33 -20.20 26.06 2.72
CA HIS A 33 -19.94 26.32 4.14
C HIS A 33 -18.98 25.30 4.77
N THR A 34 -19.12 24.04 4.37
CA THR A 34 -18.29 22.90 4.76
C THR A 34 -17.67 22.32 3.50
N ILE A 35 -16.37 22.11 3.52
CA ILE A 35 -15.63 21.50 2.41
C ILE A 35 -14.99 20.19 2.88
N SER A 36 -14.86 19.23 1.97
CA SER A 36 -14.03 18.05 2.24
C SER A 36 -12.65 18.23 1.59
N ILE A 37 -11.62 17.90 2.33
CA ILE A 37 -10.23 17.92 1.89
C ILE A 37 -9.63 16.54 2.14
N ARG A 38 -8.93 16.02 1.14
CA ARG A 38 -8.14 14.80 1.23
C ARG A 38 -6.68 15.13 0.99
N VAL A 39 -5.87 15.08 2.03
CA VAL A 39 -4.41 15.23 1.90
C VAL A 39 -3.83 13.84 1.67
N ILE A 40 -3.43 13.56 0.42
CA ILE A 40 -2.89 12.25 0.03
C ILE A 40 -1.48 12.07 0.55
N ARG A 41 -0.65 13.11 0.43
CA ARG A 41 0.76 13.08 0.83
C ARG A 41 1.31 14.45 1.20
N GLY A 42 2.22 14.45 2.15
CA GLY A 42 2.88 15.64 2.68
C GLY A 42 1.94 16.49 3.54
N GLY A 43 2.50 17.57 4.07
CA GLY A 43 1.76 18.53 4.91
C GLY A 43 1.39 19.76 4.12
N TRP A 44 0.25 20.36 4.43
CA TRP A 44 -0.20 21.60 3.80
C TRP A 44 -0.56 22.67 4.83
N LEU A 45 -0.27 23.91 4.48
CA LEU A 45 -0.75 25.09 5.18
C LEU A 45 -1.79 25.79 4.32
N MET A 46 -2.99 25.91 4.89
CA MET A 46 -4.05 26.72 4.33
C MET A 46 -4.03 28.11 4.99
N TYR A 47 -4.06 29.16 4.18
CA TYR A 47 -4.01 30.54 4.64
C TYR A 47 -5.32 31.27 4.37
N GLU A 48 -5.70 32.15 5.29
CA GLU A 48 -6.88 33.01 5.19
C GLU A 48 -6.78 34.02 4.03
N LYS A 49 -5.58 34.54 3.74
CA LYS A 49 -5.34 35.59 2.74
C LYS A 49 -4.39 35.12 1.64
N PRO A 50 -4.52 35.65 0.41
CA PRO A 50 -3.63 35.29 -0.68
C PRO A 50 -2.18 35.67 -0.36
N ARG A 51 -1.26 35.03 -1.08
CA ARG A 51 0.20 35.16 -0.95
C ARG A 51 0.74 34.74 0.42
N PHE A 52 0.17 33.68 0.99
CA PHE A 52 0.60 33.03 2.23
C PHE A 52 0.55 33.98 3.44
N ARG A 53 -0.56 34.70 3.60
CA ARG A 53 -0.75 35.71 4.66
C ARG A 53 -1.98 35.43 5.51
N GLY A 54 -2.02 36.08 6.67
CA GLY A 54 -3.16 35.97 7.59
C GLY A 54 -3.06 34.72 8.47
N ARG A 55 -4.20 34.28 8.98
CA ARG A 55 -4.29 33.07 9.81
C ARG A 55 -3.96 31.83 8.98
N LYS A 56 -3.41 30.82 9.66
CA LYS A 56 -2.96 29.57 9.05
C LYS A 56 -3.70 28.41 9.70
N CYS A 57 -4.05 27.42 8.91
CA CYS A 57 -4.59 26.15 9.34
C CYS A 57 -3.69 25.05 8.77
N VAL A 58 -3.28 24.11 9.63
CA VAL A 58 -2.47 22.97 9.23
C VAL A 58 -3.40 21.87 8.76
N LEU A 59 -3.07 21.28 7.62
CA LEU A 59 -3.76 20.13 7.06
C LEU A 59 -2.80 18.94 7.13
N ALA A 60 -3.11 18.01 8.03
CA ALA A 60 -2.42 16.73 8.14
C ALA A 60 -2.90 15.77 7.04
N GLU A 61 -2.11 14.73 6.79
CA GLU A 61 -2.49 13.65 5.87
C GLU A 61 -3.79 12.97 6.30
N GLY A 62 -4.60 12.58 5.32
CA GLY A 62 -5.91 11.97 5.52
C GLY A 62 -7.09 12.85 5.08
N ASP A 63 -8.27 12.39 5.48
CA ASP A 63 -9.57 12.93 5.10
C ASP A 63 -10.09 13.86 6.21
N VAL A 64 -10.45 15.09 5.84
CA VAL A 64 -10.94 16.09 6.79
C VAL A 64 -12.10 16.90 6.19
N GLU A 65 -13.15 17.09 6.97
CA GLU A 65 -14.19 18.07 6.67
C GLU A 65 -13.94 19.34 7.46
N ILE A 66 -13.95 20.47 6.77
CA ILE A 66 -13.58 21.77 7.33
C ILE A 66 -14.74 22.74 7.14
N ASP A 67 -15.33 23.16 8.25
CA ASP A 67 -16.13 24.37 8.36
C ASP A 67 -15.21 25.60 8.39
N ASN A 68 -15.74 26.82 8.53
CA ASN A 68 -14.92 28.04 8.60
C ASN A 68 -13.79 27.95 9.68
N PRO A 69 -12.53 27.73 9.28
CA PRO A 69 -11.43 27.51 10.23
C PRO A 69 -10.91 28.84 10.80
N TRP A 70 -11.44 29.96 10.31
CA TRP A 70 -11.07 31.30 10.72
C TRP A 70 -11.96 31.84 11.84
N THR A 71 -12.77 31.00 12.49
CA THR A 71 -13.68 31.42 13.57
C THR A 71 -13.33 30.77 14.90
N ALA A 72 -12.18 31.13 15.48
CA ALA A 72 -11.91 30.87 16.89
C ALA A 72 -12.32 32.10 17.75
N TYR A 73 -13.40 31.93 18.52
CA TYR A 73 -14.01 32.74 19.59
C TYR A 73 -13.84 34.27 19.59
N GLY A 74 -14.97 34.99 19.43
CA GLY A 74 -15.05 36.39 19.88
C GLY A 74 -16.03 37.34 19.20
N GLU A 75 -17.11 36.88 18.56
CA GLU A 75 -18.30 37.74 18.37
C GLU A 75 -19.55 36.87 18.47
N SER A 76 -20.06 36.72 19.70
CA SER A 76 -21.50 36.57 19.88
C SER A 76 -22.15 37.79 19.23
N GLY A 77 -22.61 37.65 17.99
CA GLY A 77 -23.39 38.70 17.34
C GLY A 77 -24.57 39.05 18.23
N GLU A 78 -24.81 40.34 18.44
CA GLU A 78 -25.83 40.89 19.34
C GLU A 78 -27.29 40.42 19.09
N ASN A 79 -27.56 39.44 18.23
CA ASN A 79 -28.92 39.04 17.84
C ASN A 79 -29.13 37.53 17.64
N GLY A 80 -28.42 36.64 18.36
CA GLY A 80 -28.87 35.25 18.59
C GLY A 80 -29.24 34.40 17.36
N GLN A 81 -28.72 34.69 16.16
CA GLN A 81 -28.89 33.84 14.98
C GLN A 81 -27.72 32.86 14.86
N PRO A 82 -27.95 31.58 14.48
CA PRO A 82 -26.87 30.63 14.25
C PRO A 82 -26.04 31.10 13.04
N ARG A 83 -24.81 31.58 13.29
CA ARG A 83 -23.84 31.92 12.23
C ARG A 83 -23.24 30.61 11.67
N GLY A 84 -24.00 29.92 10.83
CA GLY A 84 -23.59 28.66 10.20
C GLY A 84 -23.69 28.61 8.66
N SER A 85 -24.07 29.69 7.97
CA SER A 85 -24.49 29.60 6.55
C SER A 85 -23.67 30.43 5.54
N ARG A 86 -22.52 31.03 5.92
CA ARG A 86 -21.70 31.80 4.98
C ARG A 86 -20.46 31.02 4.59
N PRO A 87 -20.21 30.79 3.29
CA PRO A 87 -18.99 30.14 2.83
C PRO A 87 -17.78 30.98 3.21
N PHE A 88 -16.75 30.32 3.74
CA PHE A 88 -15.48 30.97 4.06
C PHE A 88 -14.59 31.00 2.83
N ARG A 89 -13.65 31.95 2.80
CA ARG A 89 -12.68 32.06 1.69
C ARG A 89 -11.36 31.45 2.09
N ILE A 90 -10.76 30.75 1.14
CA ILE A 90 -9.37 30.31 1.25
C ILE A 90 -8.52 31.29 0.45
N GLY A 91 -7.48 31.80 1.09
CA GLY A 91 -6.57 32.77 0.49
C GLY A 91 -5.50 32.11 -0.36
N SER A 92 -4.78 31.14 0.19
CA SER A 92 -3.70 30.42 -0.49
C SER A 92 -3.38 29.08 0.18
N PHE A 93 -2.78 28.16 -0.56
CA PHE A 93 -2.25 26.89 -0.05
C PHE A 93 -0.73 26.85 -0.22
N LYS A 94 -0.01 26.45 0.82
CA LYS A 94 1.45 26.28 0.76
C LYS A 94 1.81 24.88 1.21
N ARG A 95 2.74 24.25 0.50
CA ARG A 95 3.29 22.95 0.87
C ARG A 95 4.23 23.08 2.06
N VAL A 96 4.17 22.11 2.96
CA VAL A 96 5.18 21.90 4.00
C VAL A 96 6.26 21.01 3.40
N VAL A 97 7.40 21.62 3.05
CA VAL A 97 8.52 20.90 2.43
C VAL A 97 9.33 20.19 3.52
N ARG A 98 9.52 18.88 3.35
CA ARG A 98 10.43 18.08 4.18
C ARG A 98 11.87 18.44 3.81
N ASP A 99 12.67 18.82 4.80
CA ASP A 99 14.07 19.20 4.60
C ASP A 99 15.05 18.16 5.16
N TYR A 100 14.56 17.00 5.64
CA TYR A 100 15.33 15.87 6.20
C TYR A 100 16.34 16.27 7.29
N ARG A 101 16.18 17.47 7.86
CA ARG A 101 16.97 17.93 9.01
C ARG A 101 16.20 17.62 10.27
N THR A 102 16.92 17.33 11.35
CA THR A 102 16.31 17.27 12.67
C THR A 102 15.63 18.62 12.95
N PRO A 103 14.34 18.64 13.33
CA PRO A 103 13.65 19.89 13.61
C PRO A 103 14.31 20.58 14.81
N GLU A 104 14.46 21.89 14.75
CA GLU A 104 15.10 22.67 15.82
C GLU A 104 14.43 24.04 15.98
N ILE A 105 14.05 24.35 17.23
CA ILE A 105 13.51 25.64 17.65
C ILE A 105 14.32 26.17 18.84
N SER A 106 14.65 27.46 18.78
CA SER A 106 15.30 28.21 19.86
C SER A 106 14.34 29.26 20.41
N LEU A 107 14.16 29.26 21.73
CA LEU A 107 13.33 30.21 22.48
C LEU A 107 14.22 31.13 23.29
N PHE A 108 13.92 32.43 23.26
CA PHE A 108 14.75 33.47 23.87
C PHE A 108 13.96 34.27 24.91
N ALA A 109 14.61 34.58 26.03
CA ALA A 109 14.02 35.35 27.11
C ALA A 109 13.81 36.83 26.76
N GLU A 110 14.58 37.38 25.81
CA GLU A 110 14.48 38.78 25.36
C GLU A 110 14.10 38.88 23.87
N GLU A 111 13.73 40.08 23.42
CA GLU A 111 13.39 40.34 22.01
C GLU A 111 14.63 40.22 21.12
N ASN A 112 14.42 40.09 19.81
CA ASN A 112 15.47 40.06 18.78
C ASN A 112 16.50 38.93 18.91
N GLY A 113 16.16 37.83 19.60
CA GLY A 113 17.04 36.67 19.77
C GLY A 113 18.13 36.87 20.82
N GLU A 114 17.89 37.74 21.81
CA GLU A 114 18.85 38.04 22.88
C GLU A 114 18.48 37.32 24.20
N GLY A 115 19.41 37.38 25.17
CA GLY A 115 19.20 36.79 26.50
C GLY A 115 19.39 35.27 26.58
N ALA A 116 18.80 34.66 27.62
CA ALA A 116 18.89 33.21 27.85
C ALA A 116 18.18 32.44 26.73
N ARG A 117 18.85 31.41 26.19
CA ARG A 117 18.38 30.59 25.07
C ARG A 117 18.09 29.16 25.51
N LEU A 118 16.92 28.65 25.15
CA LEU A 118 16.55 27.25 25.27
C LEU A 118 16.33 26.65 23.88
N ARG A 119 16.83 25.43 23.68
CA ARG A 119 16.77 24.73 22.39
C ARG A 119 15.95 23.46 22.54
N PHE A 120 15.07 23.21 21.58
CA PHE A 120 14.27 22.00 21.49
C PHE A 120 14.41 21.37 20.11
N THR A 121 14.51 20.05 20.07
CA THR A 121 14.61 19.26 18.83
C THR A 121 13.51 18.21 18.68
N GLY A 122 12.55 18.19 19.62
CA GLY A 122 11.42 17.28 19.63
C GLY A 122 10.27 17.86 20.44
N SER A 123 9.23 17.05 20.63
CA SER A 123 8.04 17.44 21.35
C SER A 123 8.30 17.69 22.84
N ALA A 124 7.60 18.65 23.41
CA ALA A 124 7.50 18.87 24.84
C ALA A 124 6.01 18.97 25.21
N GLU A 125 5.49 17.95 25.87
CA GLU A 125 4.08 17.87 26.30
C GLU A 125 3.78 18.83 27.46
N ASP A 126 4.75 19.07 28.34
CA ASP A 126 4.66 20.07 29.39
C ASP A 126 6.02 20.71 29.63
N THR A 127 6.17 21.98 29.27
CA THR A 127 7.41 22.75 29.45
C THR A 127 7.52 23.34 30.86
N ARG A 128 6.48 23.23 31.70
CA ARG A 128 6.44 23.86 33.00
C ARG A 128 7.39 23.16 33.97
N THR A 129 8.41 23.88 34.44
CA THR A 129 9.28 23.37 35.51
C THR A 129 8.88 24.03 36.83
N ARG A 130 8.51 23.24 37.85
CA ARG A 130 7.98 23.74 39.15
C ARG A 130 6.67 24.54 39.05
N GLY A 131 5.86 24.27 38.03
CA GLY A 131 4.53 24.90 37.85
C GLY A 131 4.53 26.25 37.13
N GLN A 132 5.69 26.73 36.64
CA GLN A 132 5.79 27.97 35.88
C GLN A 132 6.02 27.69 34.40
N ALA A 133 5.22 28.31 33.53
CA ALA A 133 5.33 28.20 32.09
C ALA A 133 6.61 28.84 31.56
N LEU A 134 7.15 28.26 30.49
CA LEU A 134 8.26 28.85 29.78
C LEU A 134 7.80 30.15 29.11
N ALA A 135 8.51 31.26 29.29
CA ALA A 135 8.19 32.51 28.63
C ALA A 135 9.20 32.80 27.51
N ALA A 136 8.72 33.03 26.29
CA ALA A 136 9.55 33.41 25.15
C ALA A 136 9.17 34.81 24.66
N ALA A 137 10.14 35.73 24.66
CA ALA A 137 9.98 37.06 24.08
C ALA A 137 10.26 37.04 22.56
N SER A 138 11.19 36.19 22.12
CA SER A 138 11.47 35.96 20.69
C SER A 138 11.81 34.50 20.41
N ILE A 139 11.67 34.09 19.14
CA ILE A 139 11.83 32.71 18.69
C ILE A 139 12.64 32.68 17.39
N ILE A 140 13.51 31.68 17.26
CA ILE A 140 14.13 31.32 15.98
C ILE A 140 13.81 29.86 15.69
N VAL A 141 13.08 29.62 14.60
CA VAL A 141 12.88 28.27 14.06
C VAL A 141 13.99 28.01 13.04
N HIS A 142 14.88 27.08 13.35
CA HIS A 142 16.03 26.74 12.50
C HIS A 142 15.64 25.72 11.41
N SER A 143 14.81 24.75 11.75
CA SER A 143 14.36 23.65 10.88
C SER A 143 13.03 23.07 11.37
N GLY A 144 12.27 22.49 10.44
CA GLY A 144 10.93 21.97 10.70
C GLY A 144 9.86 23.06 10.86
N LEU A 145 8.61 22.62 10.85
CA LEU A 145 7.46 23.46 11.17
C LEU A 145 6.99 23.12 12.58
N TRP A 146 6.83 24.13 13.43
CA TRP A 146 6.54 23.95 14.85
C TRP A 146 5.14 24.43 15.21
N LEU A 147 4.44 23.62 16.00
CA LEU A 147 3.20 23.98 16.68
C LEU A 147 3.53 24.30 18.14
N VAL A 148 3.20 25.52 18.54
CA VAL A 148 3.49 26.02 19.89
C VAL A 148 2.19 26.41 20.57
N TYR A 149 1.99 25.96 21.81
CA TYR A 149 0.73 26.08 22.52
C TYR A 149 0.89 26.86 23.83
N SER A 150 -0.12 27.66 24.15
CA SER A 150 -0.26 28.36 25.44
C SER A 150 -0.64 27.42 26.58
N LYS A 151 -1.18 26.22 26.29
CA LYS A 151 -1.58 25.21 27.27
C LYS A 151 -0.71 23.95 27.21
N PRO A 152 -0.58 23.21 28.33
CA PRO A 152 0.12 21.93 28.33
C PRO A 152 -0.66 20.88 27.53
N PHE A 153 -0.01 19.77 27.20
CA PHE A 153 -0.60 18.62 26.49
C PHE A 153 -1.29 18.97 25.17
N PHE A 154 -0.79 19.99 24.48
CA PHE A 154 -1.29 20.45 23.18
C PHE A 154 -2.76 20.92 23.21
N ASP A 155 -3.25 21.34 24.38
CA ASP A 155 -4.66 21.67 24.65
C ASP A 155 -5.02 23.14 24.32
N ASP A 156 -4.74 23.60 23.09
CA ASP A 156 -5.21 24.89 22.57
C ASP A 156 -5.05 25.00 21.04
N ASP A 157 -5.49 26.11 20.44
CA ASP A 157 -5.11 26.44 19.06
C ASP A 157 -3.60 26.76 18.98
N PRO A 158 -2.81 26.08 18.11
CA PRO A 158 -1.37 26.30 18.05
C PRO A 158 -0.98 27.56 17.29
N TYR A 159 0.11 28.19 17.73
CA TYR A 159 0.90 29.09 16.88
C TYR A 159 1.72 28.27 15.89
N VAL A 160 1.45 28.45 14.60
CA VAL A 160 2.08 27.72 13.49
C VAL A 160 3.34 28.49 13.01
N LEU A 161 4.51 27.99 13.39
CA LEU A 161 5.80 28.63 13.13
C LEU A 161 6.58 27.90 12.04
N GLU A 162 6.82 28.61 10.92
CA GLU A 162 7.69 28.18 9.83
C GLU A 162 9.16 28.57 10.13
N PRO A 163 10.16 27.93 9.49
CA PRO A 163 11.56 28.33 9.60
C PRO A 163 11.78 29.84 9.38
N GLY A 164 12.43 30.49 10.34
CA GLY A 164 12.59 31.93 10.37
C GLY A 164 12.75 32.52 11.76
N GLY A 165 13.05 33.82 11.81
CA GLY A 165 13.18 34.58 13.05
C GLY A 165 11.91 35.37 13.36
N TYR A 166 11.44 35.25 14.60
CA TYR A 166 10.28 35.94 15.16
C TYR A 166 10.76 36.86 16.30
N PRO A 167 11.08 38.13 16.02
CA PRO A 167 11.80 39.00 16.95
C PRO A 167 11.01 39.45 18.19
N ASN A 168 9.67 39.32 18.18
CA ASN A 168 8.78 39.73 19.28
C ASN A 168 7.44 38.99 19.17
N LEU A 169 6.62 39.05 20.23
CA LEU A 169 5.27 38.43 20.31
C LEU A 169 4.38 38.69 19.09
N LYS A 170 4.38 39.93 18.59
CA LYS A 170 3.57 40.33 17.43
C LYS A 170 4.02 39.61 16.15
N ALA A 171 5.30 39.28 16.00
CA ALA A 171 5.84 38.64 14.82
C ALA A 171 5.34 37.19 14.63
N TRP A 172 5.07 36.48 15.73
CA TRP A 172 4.50 35.12 15.71
C TRP A 172 3.03 35.07 16.11
N GLY A 173 2.39 36.22 16.31
CA GLY A 173 0.95 36.35 16.53
C GLY A 173 0.48 35.99 17.94
N ALA A 174 1.39 35.83 18.90
CA ALA A 174 1.08 35.50 20.28
C ALA A 174 0.59 36.71 21.06
N LYS A 175 -0.44 36.51 21.90
CA LYS A 175 -0.93 37.53 22.86
C LYS A 175 -0.21 37.46 24.19
N ASP A 176 0.34 36.29 24.52
CA ASP A 176 0.99 35.98 25.78
C ASP A 176 2.30 35.22 25.50
N PRO A 177 3.39 35.48 26.24
CA PRO A 177 4.68 34.83 26.02
C PRO A 177 4.75 33.40 26.54
N SER A 178 3.74 32.90 27.25
CA SER A 178 3.78 31.54 27.79
C SER A 178 3.70 30.48 26.69
N ILE A 179 4.61 29.54 26.79
CA ILE A 179 4.67 28.32 25.99
C ILE A 179 4.61 27.17 26.99
N CYS A 180 3.52 26.41 26.97
CA CYS A 180 3.28 25.30 27.88
C CYS A 180 3.44 23.93 27.21
N SER A 181 3.27 23.84 25.90
CA SER A 181 3.62 22.65 25.12
C SER A 181 3.99 23.01 23.70
N MET A 182 4.76 22.16 23.03
CA MET A 182 5.13 22.35 21.63
C MET A 182 5.51 21.03 20.96
N HIS A 183 5.32 20.93 19.65
CA HIS A 183 5.89 19.83 18.88
C HIS A 183 6.15 20.23 17.42
N PRO A 184 7.14 19.60 16.77
CA PRO A 184 7.27 19.72 15.32
C PRO A 184 6.13 18.95 14.63
N ILE A 185 5.65 19.45 13.49
CA ILE A 185 4.76 18.68 12.61
C ILE A 185 5.53 17.47 12.11
N ARG A 186 4.92 16.30 12.24
CA ARG A 186 5.35 15.07 11.60
C ARG A 186 4.55 14.89 10.32
N LEU A 187 5.25 14.85 9.19
CA LEU A 187 4.67 14.41 7.93
C LEU A 187 4.35 12.91 8.05
N GLY A 188 3.33 12.44 7.35
CA GLY A 188 2.99 11.02 7.41
C GLY A 188 4.02 10.15 6.68
N CYS A 189 3.75 8.85 6.66
CA CYS A 189 4.60 7.89 5.98
C CYS A 189 4.64 8.20 4.49
N PRO A 190 5.76 7.90 3.79
CA PRO A 190 5.80 7.94 2.35
C PRO A 190 4.68 7.08 1.75
N VAL A 191 4.08 7.54 0.65
CA VAL A 191 2.97 6.83 0.02
C VAL A 191 3.11 6.68 -1.49
N VAL A 192 2.64 5.53 -1.99
CA VAL A 192 2.52 5.22 -3.41
C VAL A 192 1.05 5.00 -3.79
N GLU A 193 0.54 5.74 -4.78
CA GLU A 193 -0.81 5.59 -5.31
C GLU A 193 -0.84 4.51 -6.39
N ARG A 194 0.13 4.53 -7.32
CA ARG A 194 0.12 3.68 -8.52
C ARG A 194 1.37 2.82 -8.63
N PRO A 195 1.62 1.88 -7.69
CA PRO A 195 2.81 1.03 -7.71
C PRO A 195 2.92 0.21 -9.00
N GLY A 196 1.78 -0.14 -9.61
CA GLY A 196 1.73 -0.87 -10.86
C GLY A 196 2.17 -0.05 -12.07
N GLU A 197 2.02 1.29 -12.09
CA GLU A 197 2.22 2.18 -13.24
C GLU A 197 3.50 3.03 -13.16
N PRO A 198 4.69 2.40 -13.18
CA PRO A 198 5.93 3.13 -13.00
C PRO A 198 6.17 4.07 -14.17
N GLN A 199 6.20 5.38 -13.89
CA GLN A 199 6.55 6.40 -14.87
C GLN A 199 7.17 7.62 -14.19
N VAL A 200 8.33 8.03 -14.69
CA VAL A 200 9.06 9.23 -14.27
C VAL A 200 9.42 10.05 -15.50
N LEU A 201 9.28 11.37 -15.42
CA LEU A 201 9.87 12.31 -16.36
C LEU A 201 11.08 12.98 -15.72
N ILE A 202 12.24 12.81 -16.34
CA ILE A 202 13.48 13.49 -15.94
C ILE A 202 13.73 14.66 -16.87
N TYR A 203 14.05 15.82 -16.31
CA TYR A 203 14.38 17.04 -17.04
C TYR A 203 15.86 17.40 -16.87
N GLU A 204 16.45 17.99 -17.91
CA GLU A 204 17.88 18.36 -17.88
C GLU A 204 18.19 19.53 -16.94
N ALA A 205 17.24 20.42 -16.68
CA ALA A 205 17.42 21.59 -15.84
C ALA A 205 16.38 21.65 -14.70
N ALA A 206 16.64 22.50 -13.71
CA ALA A 206 15.70 22.77 -12.61
C ALA A 206 14.38 23.36 -13.12
N ALA A 207 13.33 23.28 -12.31
CA ALA A 207 11.99 23.80 -12.60
C ALA A 207 11.38 23.28 -13.92
N PHE A 208 11.61 22.00 -14.21
CA PHE A 208 11.05 21.27 -15.36
C PHE A 208 11.42 21.88 -16.71
N GLN A 209 12.61 22.49 -16.80
CA GLN A 209 13.09 23.15 -18.00
C GLN A 209 13.98 22.25 -18.85
N GLY A 210 14.06 22.59 -20.13
CA GLY A 210 14.88 21.90 -21.10
C GLY A 210 14.26 20.58 -21.57
N ARG A 211 15.09 19.67 -22.08
CA ARG A 211 14.64 18.36 -22.58
C ARG A 211 14.21 17.43 -21.46
N SER A 212 13.23 16.59 -21.78
CA SER A 212 12.65 15.60 -20.87
C SER A 212 12.75 14.19 -21.42
N PHE A 213 12.91 13.21 -20.53
CA PHE A 213 12.95 11.78 -20.85
C PHE A 213 11.91 11.05 -20.00
N THR A 214 11.02 10.31 -20.67
CA THR A 214 10.05 9.44 -20.00
C THR A 214 10.69 8.09 -19.74
N ILE A 215 10.72 7.70 -18.47
CA ILE A 215 11.36 6.47 -17.99
C ILE A 215 10.30 5.66 -17.25
N SER A 216 10.27 4.37 -17.53
CA SER A 216 9.38 3.40 -16.88
C SER A 216 10.13 2.16 -16.39
N ARG A 217 11.47 2.20 -16.38
CA ARG A 217 12.36 1.09 -16.00
C ARG A 217 13.58 1.61 -15.24
N ASP A 218 14.35 0.69 -14.67
CA ASP A 218 15.62 1.04 -14.01
C ASP A 218 16.60 1.67 -15.00
N ILE A 219 17.32 2.68 -14.53
CA ILE A 219 18.40 3.35 -15.25
C ILE A 219 19.67 3.22 -14.42
N TYR A 220 20.58 2.38 -14.89
CA TYR A 220 21.87 2.15 -14.23
C TYR A 220 22.82 3.35 -14.35
N ASP A 221 22.68 4.15 -15.41
CA ASP A 221 23.48 5.35 -15.67
C ASP A 221 22.73 6.25 -16.66
N LEU A 222 22.35 7.45 -16.23
CA LEU A 222 21.67 8.45 -17.07
C LEU A 222 22.49 8.87 -18.28
N LYS A 223 23.83 8.73 -18.23
CA LYS A 223 24.70 9.06 -19.37
C LYS A 223 24.53 8.08 -20.54
N ARG A 224 23.91 6.92 -20.30
CA ARG A 224 23.64 5.90 -21.34
C ARG A 224 22.28 6.07 -22.01
N LEU A 225 21.49 7.07 -21.62
CA LEU A 225 20.25 7.38 -22.31
C LEU A 225 20.54 7.82 -23.77
N PRO A 226 19.60 7.59 -24.71
CA PRO A 226 19.75 7.97 -26.11
C PRO A 226 20.15 9.45 -26.27
N GLU A 227 20.99 9.72 -27.26
CA GLU A 227 21.76 10.96 -27.28
C GLU A 227 20.92 12.26 -27.32
N PRO A 228 21.44 13.32 -26.68
CA PRO A 228 22.70 13.33 -25.93
C PRO A 228 22.51 12.94 -24.46
N ALA A 229 23.54 12.28 -23.95
CA ALA A 229 23.67 11.81 -22.57
C ALA A 229 23.31 12.89 -21.53
N LEU A 230 22.50 12.50 -20.54
CA LEU A 230 22.22 13.31 -19.36
C LEU A 230 23.24 12.98 -18.26
N PRO A 231 24.10 13.93 -17.83
CA PRO A 231 25.06 13.65 -16.77
C PRO A 231 24.42 13.52 -15.38
N THR A 232 23.32 14.24 -15.13
CA THR A 232 22.53 14.22 -13.90
C THR A 232 21.12 14.77 -14.18
N ALA A 233 20.14 14.44 -13.34
CA ALA A 233 18.82 15.07 -13.39
C ALA A 233 18.84 16.50 -12.84
N GLY A 234 18.22 17.45 -13.55
CA GLY A 234 18.04 18.82 -13.07
C GLY A 234 16.75 19.00 -12.27
N SER A 235 15.67 18.35 -12.70
CA SER A 235 14.39 18.23 -12.00
C SER A 235 13.66 16.98 -12.47
N LEU A 236 12.65 16.52 -11.73
CA LEU A 236 11.91 15.30 -12.09
C LEU A 236 10.45 15.36 -11.65
N ARG A 237 9.60 14.62 -12.38
CA ARG A 237 8.21 14.35 -12.02
C ARG A 237 8.02 12.86 -11.95
N VAL A 238 7.70 12.34 -10.78
CA VAL A 238 7.29 10.95 -10.61
C VAL A 238 5.79 10.91 -10.82
N LEU A 239 5.35 10.32 -11.91
CA LEU A 239 3.93 10.20 -12.24
C LEU A 239 3.33 8.94 -11.62
N GLY A 240 4.08 7.85 -11.56
CA GLY A 240 3.60 6.60 -10.97
C GLY A 240 4.75 5.73 -10.48
N GLY A 241 4.43 4.87 -9.52
CA GLY A 241 5.37 3.99 -8.85
C GLY A 241 6.19 4.71 -7.78
N CYS A 242 7.01 3.94 -7.05
CA CYS A 242 7.92 4.47 -6.05
C CYS A 242 9.35 4.14 -6.45
N TRP A 243 10.24 5.13 -6.43
CA TRP A 243 11.57 5.02 -7.03
C TRP A 243 12.65 5.35 -6.01
N VAL A 244 13.84 4.79 -6.22
CA VAL A 244 15.06 5.15 -5.51
C VAL A 244 16.00 5.85 -6.48
N GLY A 245 16.31 7.09 -6.17
CA GLY A 245 17.36 7.86 -6.80
C GLY A 245 18.70 7.61 -6.14
N TYR A 246 19.78 7.55 -6.92
CA TYR A 246 21.13 7.35 -6.39
C TYR A 246 22.09 8.42 -6.91
N GLU A 247 22.99 8.85 -6.03
CA GLU A 247 24.03 9.82 -6.35
C GLU A 247 24.93 9.36 -7.50
N LYS A 248 25.29 8.07 -7.56
CA LYS A 248 26.28 7.52 -8.50
C LYS A 248 25.65 6.48 -9.44
N GLU A 249 26.37 6.13 -10.50
CA GLU A 249 25.96 5.02 -11.36
C GLU A 249 25.89 3.68 -10.62
N GLY A 250 25.05 2.79 -11.12
CA GLY A 250 24.90 1.42 -10.61
C GLY A 250 24.33 1.32 -9.21
N PHE A 251 23.43 2.26 -8.86
CA PHE A 251 22.69 2.26 -7.60
C PHE A 251 23.61 2.40 -6.37
N ARG A 252 24.57 3.32 -6.43
CA ARG A 252 25.58 3.56 -5.39
C ARG A 252 25.53 4.98 -4.84
N GLY A 253 26.14 5.16 -3.67
CA GLY A 253 26.19 6.43 -2.97
C GLY A 253 24.91 6.70 -2.19
N HIS A 254 24.64 7.97 -1.91
CA HIS A 254 23.45 8.39 -1.19
C HIS A 254 22.17 7.97 -1.93
N GLN A 255 21.18 7.50 -1.17
CA GLN A 255 19.89 7.03 -1.68
C GLN A 255 18.82 8.08 -1.41
N TYR A 256 17.92 8.27 -2.35
CA TYR A 256 16.85 9.26 -2.27
C TYR A 256 15.52 8.61 -2.59
N LEU A 257 14.57 8.66 -1.67
CA LEU A 257 13.22 8.21 -1.94
C LEU A 257 12.51 9.20 -2.88
N LEU A 258 12.01 8.69 -4.00
CA LEU A 258 11.29 9.44 -5.01
C LEU A 258 9.85 8.89 -5.12
N GLU A 259 8.97 9.46 -4.31
CA GLU A 259 7.53 9.23 -4.35
C GLU A 259 6.89 9.99 -5.51
N GLU A 260 5.64 9.66 -5.83
CA GLU A 260 4.87 10.40 -6.83
C GLU A 260 4.73 11.88 -6.44
N GLY A 261 4.95 12.75 -7.43
CA GLY A 261 4.95 14.19 -7.25
C GLY A 261 6.00 14.92 -8.09
N GLU A 262 6.04 16.23 -7.88
CA GLU A 262 6.92 17.14 -8.62
C GLU A 262 8.11 17.58 -7.76
N TYR A 263 9.31 17.50 -8.33
CA TYR A 263 10.56 17.89 -7.69
C TYR A 263 11.33 18.89 -8.57
N GLN A 264 11.28 20.15 -8.19
CA GLN A 264 11.82 21.25 -9.02
C GLN A 264 13.35 21.34 -8.99
N ASP A 265 14.00 20.83 -7.95
CA ASP A 265 15.45 20.77 -7.83
C ASP A 265 15.90 19.67 -6.85
N TRP A 266 17.22 19.51 -6.74
CA TRP A 266 17.83 18.46 -5.93
C TRP A 266 17.59 18.56 -4.43
N ARG A 267 17.22 19.72 -3.92
CA ARG A 267 16.91 19.90 -2.50
C ARG A 267 15.57 19.28 -2.16
N GLN A 268 14.64 19.22 -3.12
CA GLN A 268 13.29 18.70 -2.89
C GLN A 268 13.23 17.18 -2.74
N TRP A 269 14.24 16.45 -3.22
CA TRP A 269 14.41 15.01 -2.97
C TRP A 269 15.43 14.70 -1.87
N GLY A 270 15.87 15.71 -1.10
CA GLY A 270 16.85 15.53 -0.03
C GLY A 270 18.26 15.21 -0.51
N GLY A 271 18.64 15.69 -1.71
CA GLY A 271 19.98 15.50 -2.25
C GLY A 271 21.07 16.08 -1.35
N TYR A 272 22.15 15.32 -1.11
CA TYR A 272 23.38 15.86 -0.50
C TYR A 272 24.21 16.67 -1.51
N SER A 273 24.05 16.32 -2.78
CA SER A 273 24.62 16.99 -3.92
C SER A 273 23.57 17.12 -5.03
N LYS A 274 23.93 17.82 -6.11
CA LYS A 274 23.11 17.88 -7.33
C LYS A 274 23.18 16.60 -8.19
N GLU A 275 23.95 15.60 -7.75
CA GLU A 275 24.17 14.37 -8.49
C GLU A 275 23.02 13.40 -8.22
N LEU A 276 22.32 13.05 -9.30
CA LEU A 276 21.33 11.99 -9.37
C LEU A 276 21.61 11.28 -10.69
N VAL A 277 22.33 10.16 -10.65
CA VAL A 277 22.96 9.54 -11.83
C VAL A 277 22.33 8.19 -12.18
N SER A 278 21.72 7.50 -11.22
CA SER A 278 20.96 6.27 -11.48
C SER A 278 19.63 6.25 -10.73
N LEU A 279 18.65 5.55 -11.30
CA LEU A 279 17.28 5.44 -10.77
C LEU A 279 16.84 3.97 -10.80
N ARG A 280 16.20 3.52 -9.74
CA ARG A 280 15.68 2.16 -9.61
C ARG A 280 14.21 2.19 -9.19
N LEU A 281 13.39 1.35 -9.79
CA LEU A 281 12.00 1.15 -9.39
C LEU A 281 11.93 0.17 -8.23
N ILE A 282 11.12 0.51 -7.21
CA ILE A 282 10.75 -0.38 -6.11
C ILE A 282 9.60 -1.28 -6.59
N ARG A 283 9.82 -2.60 -6.63
CA ARG A 283 8.88 -3.58 -7.22
C ARG A 283 8.18 -4.48 -6.20
N THR A 284 8.27 -4.12 -4.93
CA THR A 284 7.80 -4.93 -3.80
C THR A 284 6.32 -4.68 -3.49
N ASP A 285 5.70 -5.59 -2.75
CA ASP A 285 4.38 -5.39 -2.15
C ASP A 285 4.44 -4.38 -1.00
N PHE A 286 3.60 -3.35 -1.03
CA PHE A 286 3.53 -2.30 -0.01
C PHE A 286 2.54 -2.62 1.11
N SER A 287 1.92 -3.80 1.08
CA SER A 287 0.94 -4.25 2.07
C SER A 287 1.58 -4.81 3.34
N ASP A 288 0.88 -4.68 4.47
CA ASP A 288 1.21 -5.22 5.80
C ASP A 288 2.71 -5.13 6.15
N PRO A 289 3.26 -3.91 6.26
CA PRO A 289 4.69 -3.74 6.47
C PRO A 289 5.13 -4.36 7.80
N ALA A 290 6.21 -5.14 7.78
CA ALA A 290 6.82 -5.71 8.98
C ALA A 290 8.34 -5.73 8.85
N LEU A 291 9.01 -5.18 9.85
CA LEU A 291 10.46 -4.98 9.91
C LEU A 291 10.97 -5.41 11.28
N VAL A 292 12.10 -6.10 11.32
CA VAL A 292 12.80 -6.41 12.56
C VAL A 292 14.21 -5.83 12.50
N LEU A 293 14.55 -5.00 13.48
CA LEU A 293 15.89 -4.45 13.68
C LEU A 293 16.60 -5.26 14.76
N PHE A 294 17.89 -5.58 14.56
CA PHE A 294 18.73 -6.32 15.50
C PHE A 294 19.99 -5.54 15.86
N GLU A 295 20.29 -5.46 17.16
CA GLU A 295 21.50 -4.79 17.65
C GLU A 295 22.76 -5.61 17.27
N ALA A 296 22.62 -6.93 17.11
CA ALA A 296 23.69 -7.84 16.72
C ALA A 296 23.75 -8.06 15.18
N MET A 297 24.94 -8.38 14.68
CA MET A 297 25.13 -8.85 13.29
C MET A 297 24.57 -10.27 13.10
N ASP A 298 24.33 -10.65 11.84
CA ASP A 298 23.97 -12.03 11.45
C ASP A 298 22.79 -12.65 12.20
N PHE A 299 21.88 -11.83 12.76
CA PHE A 299 20.74 -12.28 13.56
C PHE A 299 21.15 -13.14 14.76
N GLU A 300 22.34 -12.91 15.32
CA GLU A 300 22.77 -13.53 16.57
C GLU A 300 21.85 -13.09 17.73
N GLU A 301 21.86 -13.86 18.82
CA GLU A 301 21.06 -13.54 20.00
C GLU A 301 21.43 -12.15 20.53
N GLY A 302 20.44 -11.25 20.57
CA GLY A 302 20.61 -9.88 21.03
C GLY A 302 19.28 -9.13 21.06
N PRO A 303 19.26 -7.90 21.58
CA PRO A 303 18.09 -7.04 21.54
C PRO A 303 17.57 -6.87 20.11
N SER A 304 16.25 -6.94 19.95
CA SER A 304 15.56 -6.73 18.69
C SER A 304 14.27 -5.95 18.92
N VAL A 305 13.82 -5.24 17.89
CA VAL A 305 12.51 -4.59 17.86
C VAL A 305 11.81 -4.90 16.56
N GLU A 306 10.56 -5.35 16.68
CA GLU A 306 9.65 -5.59 15.56
C GLU A 306 8.75 -4.37 15.36
N LEU A 307 8.65 -3.90 14.13
CA LEU A 307 7.93 -2.71 13.71
C LEU A 307 6.91 -3.08 12.64
N SER A 308 5.66 -2.67 12.88
CA SER A 308 4.58 -2.69 11.88
C SER A 308 4.13 -1.28 11.48
N GLU A 309 4.62 -0.26 12.19
CA GLU A 309 4.29 1.15 12.00
C GLU A 309 5.55 2.02 12.04
N ALA A 310 5.40 3.31 11.70
CA ALA A 310 6.51 4.24 11.72
C ALA A 310 7.03 4.48 13.14
N LEU A 311 8.36 4.37 13.30
CA LEU A 311 9.07 4.63 14.54
C LEU A 311 9.92 5.90 14.40
N PRO A 312 9.50 7.03 15.02
CA PRO A 312 10.21 8.30 14.89
C PRO A 312 11.50 8.37 15.72
N ASP A 313 11.66 7.53 16.74
CA ASP A 313 12.87 7.45 17.56
C ASP A 313 12.98 6.05 18.16
N THR A 314 14.06 5.33 17.85
CA THR A 314 14.33 3.98 18.35
C THR A 314 14.53 3.93 19.86
N GLN A 315 14.89 5.04 20.50
CA GLN A 315 14.99 5.12 21.96
C GLN A 315 13.62 5.03 22.63
N LEU A 316 12.54 5.50 21.97
CA LEU A 316 11.18 5.37 22.49
C LEU A 316 10.71 3.92 22.57
N ALA A 317 11.25 3.06 21.71
CA ALA A 317 11.00 1.62 21.72
C ALA A 317 11.93 0.84 22.67
N GLY A 318 12.87 1.51 23.36
CA GLY A 318 13.82 0.87 24.28
C GLY A 318 14.90 0.01 23.61
N TYR A 319 15.05 0.11 22.28
CA TYR A 319 15.96 -0.71 21.48
C TYR A 319 17.37 -0.10 21.32
N GLY A 320 17.51 1.24 21.44
CA GLY A 320 18.78 1.94 21.22
C GLY A 320 18.98 2.36 19.76
N THR A 321 20.15 2.89 19.41
CA THR A 321 20.42 3.49 18.07
C THR A 321 21.40 2.69 17.21
N VAL A 322 21.92 1.58 17.73
CA VAL A 322 22.83 0.71 17.00
C VAL A 322 22.00 -0.41 16.38
N THR A 323 22.01 -0.51 15.05
CA THR A 323 21.38 -1.60 14.31
C THR A 323 22.41 -2.22 13.40
N GLN A 324 22.73 -3.48 13.65
CA GLN A 324 23.78 -4.20 12.92
C GLN A 324 23.22 -5.21 11.93
N SER A 325 22.00 -5.71 12.12
CA SER A 325 21.31 -6.50 11.09
C SER A 325 19.82 -6.17 11.04
N ILE A 326 19.21 -6.43 9.89
CA ILE A 326 17.81 -6.08 9.60
C ILE A 326 17.13 -7.22 8.85
N HIS A 327 15.93 -7.59 9.27
CA HIS A 327 15.06 -8.50 8.53
C HIS A 327 13.79 -7.77 8.12
N VAL A 328 13.65 -7.49 6.83
CA VAL A 328 12.41 -6.96 6.26
C VAL A 328 11.52 -8.14 5.91
N LEU A 329 10.48 -8.39 6.71
CA LEU A 329 9.56 -9.51 6.54
C LEU A 329 8.57 -9.25 5.39
N SER A 330 8.05 -8.02 5.32
CA SER A 330 7.07 -7.55 4.34
C SER A 330 7.05 -6.03 4.25
N GLY A 331 6.45 -5.51 3.17
CA GLY A 331 6.45 -4.08 2.87
C GLY A 331 7.79 -3.58 2.35
N VAL A 332 7.88 -2.26 2.24
CA VAL A 332 9.10 -1.52 1.95
C VAL A 332 9.27 -0.49 3.04
N TRP A 333 10.50 -0.30 3.51
CA TRP A 333 10.80 0.59 4.61
C TRP A 333 11.87 1.59 4.23
N VAL A 334 11.86 2.73 4.92
CA VAL A 334 12.96 3.69 4.88
C VAL A 334 13.50 3.83 6.30
N ALA A 335 14.74 3.43 6.50
CA ALA A 335 15.49 3.69 7.72
C ALA A 335 16.30 4.98 7.59
N TYR A 336 16.48 5.65 8.71
CA TYR A 336 17.17 6.94 8.77
C TYR A 336 18.23 6.93 9.86
N GLU A 337 19.36 7.55 9.56
CA GLU A 337 20.46 7.75 10.50
C GLU A 337 20.00 8.54 11.75
N GLY A 338 19.23 9.60 11.55
CA GLY A 338 18.76 10.49 12.61
C GLY A 338 17.32 10.23 13.08
N PRO A 339 16.94 10.72 14.27
CA PRO A 339 15.57 10.66 14.75
C PRO A 339 14.64 11.56 13.91
N ASN A 340 13.33 11.37 14.03
CA ASN A 340 12.30 12.07 13.27
C ASN A 340 12.54 12.02 11.75
N TYR A 341 13.06 10.89 11.27
CA TYR A 341 13.25 10.60 9.85
C TYR A 341 14.17 11.60 9.15
N SER A 342 15.30 11.90 9.79
CA SER A 342 16.30 12.87 9.35
C SER A 342 17.66 12.22 9.08
N GLY A 343 18.54 12.92 8.36
CA GLY A 343 19.86 12.39 7.98
C GLY A 343 19.79 11.43 6.78
N GLU A 344 20.78 10.54 6.69
CA GLU A 344 20.92 9.60 5.58
C GLU A 344 19.71 8.66 5.48
N GLN A 345 19.32 8.34 4.25
CA GLN A 345 18.17 7.49 3.94
C GLN A 345 18.64 6.13 3.43
N TYR A 346 18.04 5.06 3.93
CA TYR A 346 18.30 3.69 3.51
C TYR A 346 16.99 3.02 3.12
N ILE A 347 16.83 2.69 1.84
CA ILE A 347 15.62 2.03 1.34
C ILE A 347 15.78 0.53 1.51
N LEU A 348 14.87 -0.07 2.28
CA LEU A 348 14.90 -1.47 2.71
C LEU A 348 13.73 -2.22 2.09
N GLU A 349 14.02 -3.12 1.17
CA GLU A 349 13.06 -4.05 0.58
C GLU A 349 13.11 -5.42 1.26
N LYS A 350 12.06 -6.22 1.07
CA LYS A 350 11.93 -7.56 1.65
C LYS A 350 13.21 -8.37 1.49
N GLY A 351 13.72 -8.88 2.60
CA GLY A 351 14.98 -9.60 2.62
C GLY A 351 15.74 -9.49 3.94
N VAL A 352 16.92 -10.09 3.93
CA VAL A 352 17.79 -10.28 5.09
C VAL A 352 19.07 -9.50 4.85
N TYR A 353 19.31 -8.49 5.68
CA TYR A 353 20.51 -7.66 5.67
C TYR A 353 21.35 -8.01 6.91
N ARG A 354 22.50 -8.64 6.70
CA ARG A 354 23.34 -9.22 7.75
C ARG A 354 24.22 -8.21 8.46
N ASN A 355 24.53 -7.12 7.79
CA ASN A 355 25.43 -6.07 8.24
C ASN A 355 25.07 -4.72 7.60
N CYS A 356 25.69 -3.66 8.09
CA CYS A 356 25.39 -2.26 7.76
C CYS A 356 25.71 -1.88 6.31
N GLU A 357 26.67 -2.57 5.70
CA GLU A 357 27.04 -2.37 4.29
C GLU A 357 25.97 -2.93 3.35
N ASP A 358 25.19 -3.93 3.77
CA ASP A 358 24.15 -4.56 2.95
C ASP A 358 23.04 -3.57 2.57
N TRP A 359 22.75 -2.57 3.43
CA TRP A 359 21.81 -1.48 3.12
C TRP A 359 22.50 -0.19 2.65
N GLY A 360 23.81 -0.24 2.44
CA GLY A 360 24.61 0.86 1.90
C GLY A 360 25.03 1.92 2.92
N ALA A 361 24.97 1.63 4.22
CA ALA A 361 25.45 2.55 5.25
C ALA A 361 26.96 2.41 5.50
N THR A 362 27.59 3.50 5.93
CA THR A 362 28.99 3.51 6.37
C THR A 362 29.14 3.27 7.86
N ASP A 363 28.06 3.41 8.62
CA ASP A 363 27.96 3.06 10.02
C ASP A 363 26.64 2.32 10.30
N CYS A 364 26.49 1.86 11.54
CA CYS A 364 25.36 1.05 11.96
C CYS A 364 24.36 1.88 12.78
N HIS A 365 24.27 3.19 12.51
CA HIS A 365 23.40 4.09 13.25
C HIS A 365 22.04 4.20 12.55
N ILE A 366 21.00 3.71 13.22
CA ILE A 366 19.61 3.87 12.79
C ILE A 366 18.83 4.37 13.99
N ALA A 367 18.26 5.57 13.85
CA ALA A 367 17.50 6.21 14.92
C ALA A 367 16.01 6.35 14.60
N SER A 368 15.59 6.17 13.34
CA SER A 368 14.16 6.10 13.00
C SER A 368 13.90 5.30 11.73
N ALA A 369 12.67 4.79 11.58
CA ALA A 369 12.26 4.01 10.43
C ALA A 369 10.77 4.22 10.14
N GLN A 370 10.36 4.19 8.87
CA GLN A 370 8.94 4.25 8.50
C GLN A 370 8.66 3.38 7.26
N PRO A 371 7.47 2.76 7.19
CA PRO A 371 7.07 2.01 6.01
C PRO A 371 6.72 2.98 4.87
N ILE A 372 6.84 2.50 3.64
CA ILE A 372 6.21 3.10 2.47
C ILE A 372 4.85 2.42 2.32
N LEU A 373 3.78 3.20 2.40
CA LEU A 373 2.42 2.68 2.37
C LEU A 373 1.82 2.84 0.97
N GLN A 374 1.09 1.85 0.49
CA GLN A 374 0.19 2.10 -0.63
C GLN A 374 -0.97 2.96 -0.13
N VAL A 375 -1.29 4.05 -0.83
CA VAL A 375 -2.47 4.86 -0.52
C VAL A 375 -3.66 3.90 -0.52
N ARG A 376 -4.29 3.73 0.66
CA ARG A 376 -5.44 2.84 0.82
C ARG A 376 -6.55 3.42 -0.06
N GLU A 377 -6.70 2.86 -1.24
CA GLU A 377 -7.68 3.33 -2.17
C GLU A 377 -9.08 3.08 -1.58
N HIS A 378 -9.91 4.11 -1.58
CA HIS A 378 -11.36 3.90 -1.65
C HIS A 378 -11.76 3.32 -3.03
N ASN A 379 -10.83 3.26 -3.98
CA ASN A 379 -10.90 2.41 -5.16
C ASN A 379 -10.36 1.02 -4.77
N LEU A 380 -11.18 0.21 -4.12
CA LEU A 380 -10.86 -1.21 -3.93
C LEU A 380 -10.83 -2.00 -5.26
N HIS A 381 -10.88 -1.30 -6.40
CA HIS A 381 -11.09 -1.77 -7.76
C HIS A 381 -9.95 -2.64 -8.24
N PHE A 382 -10.13 -3.94 -8.06
CA PHE A 382 -9.32 -4.98 -8.65
C PHE A 382 -9.45 -4.94 -10.17
N VAL A 383 -8.38 -4.51 -10.84
CA VAL A 383 -8.25 -4.61 -12.30
C VAL A 383 -7.09 -5.53 -12.63
N SER A 384 -7.42 -6.73 -13.11
CA SER A 384 -6.41 -7.55 -13.79
C SER A 384 -6.17 -6.97 -15.17
N LYS A 385 -4.91 -6.62 -15.44
CA LYS A 385 -4.51 -5.93 -16.67
C LYS A 385 -3.21 -6.48 -17.18
N ILE A 386 -3.13 -6.69 -18.49
CA ILE A 386 -1.89 -7.00 -19.19
C ILE A 386 -1.56 -5.91 -20.19
N LEU A 387 -0.32 -5.41 -20.15
CA LEU A 387 0.24 -4.46 -21.11
C LEU A 387 1.26 -5.19 -21.96
N LEU A 388 1.04 -5.24 -23.27
CA LEU A 388 1.97 -5.82 -24.23
C LEU A 388 2.73 -4.70 -24.94
N PHE A 389 4.03 -4.90 -25.17
CA PHE A 389 4.92 -3.94 -25.82
C PHE A 389 5.53 -4.55 -27.08
N SER A 390 5.70 -3.74 -28.12
CA SER A 390 6.22 -4.18 -29.42
C SER A 390 7.73 -4.45 -29.41
N GLU A 391 8.46 -3.95 -28.41
CA GLU A 391 9.91 -4.16 -28.23
C GLU A 391 10.24 -4.75 -26.84
N PRO A 392 11.45 -5.30 -26.66
CA PRO A 392 11.96 -5.69 -25.34
C PRO A 392 12.00 -4.51 -24.34
N ASP A 393 12.15 -4.83 -23.05
CA ASP A 393 12.33 -3.84 -21.97
C ASP A 393 11.25 -2.75 -21.93
N PHE A 394 10.00 -3.15 -22.22
CA PHE A 394 8.80 -2.31 -22.16
C PHE A 394 8.87 -1.06 -23.05
N SER A 395 9.48 -1.21 -24.23
CA SER A 395 9.69 -0.14 -25.20
C SER A 395 8.81 -0.29 -26.45
N GLY A 396 8.77 0.73 -27.29
CA GLY A 396 7.98 0.73 -28.53
C GLY A 396 6.48 1.04 -28.30
N ASP A 397 5.66 0.64 -29.26
CA ASP A 397 4.21 0.75 -29.17
C ASP A 397 3.67 -0.26 -28.14
N HIS A 398 2.56 0.06 -27.49
CA HIS A 398 1.95 -0.84 -26.52
C HIS A 398 0.43 -0.86 -26.61
N VAL A 399 -0.14 -1.99 -26.21
CA VAL A 399 -1.58 -2.21 -26.08
C VAL A 399 -1.87 -2.80 -24.71
N ALA A 400 -3.05 -2.51 -24.17
CA ALA A 400 -3.45 -2.99 -22.85
C ALA A 400 -4.81 -3.70 -22.92
N PHE A 401 -4.96 -4.77 -22.15
CA PHE A 401 -6.18 -5.56 -22.08
C PHE A 401 -6.56 -5.82 -20.62
N GLU A 402 -7.86 -5.78 -20.35
CA GLU A 402 -8.46 -6.06 -19.03
C GLU A 402 -9.42 -7.27 -19.09
N GLU A 403 -9.78 -7.68 -20.31
CA GLU A 403 -10.64 -8.81 -20.66
C GLU A 403 -9.95 -9.76 -21.66
N ASP A 404 -10.48 -10.98 -21.76
CA ASP A 404 -10.03 -12.01 -22.70
C ASP A 404 -10.01 -11.50 -24.15
N GLN A 405 -9.02 -11.93 -24.94
CA GLN A 405 -8.89 -11.58 -26.35
C GLN A 405 -8.68 -12.85 -27.18
N GLU A 406 -9.68 -13.19 -27.99
CA GLU A 406 -9.65 -14.33 -28.93
C GLU A 406 -8.62 -14.12 -30.06
N ALA A 407 -8.31 -12.86 -30.39
CA ALA A 407 -7.27 -12.52 -31.36
C ALA A 407 -6.60 -11.17 -31.04
N LEU A 408 -5.28 -11.12 -31.11
CA LEU A 408 -4.49 -9.89 -31.05
C LEU A 408 -4.51 -9.14 -32.39
N PRO A 409 -4.31 -7.80 -32.38
CA PRO A 409 -4.23 -7.01 -33.61
C PRO A 409 -3.14 -7.55 -34.56
N GLU A 410 -3.49 -7.82 -35.83
CA GLU A 410 -2.60 -8.52 -36.77
C GLU A 410 -1.21 -7.88 -36.95
N ALA A 411 -1.13 -6.55 -36.86
CA ALA A 411 0.11 -5.80 -37.03
C ALA A 411 0.96 -5.70 -35.75
N PHE A 412 0.42 -6.08 -34.59
CA PHE A 412 1.09 -5.92 -33.31
C PHE A 412 1.79 -7.23 -32.89
N ILE A 413 3.11 -7.16 -32.68
CA ILE A 413 3.90 -8.32 -32.27
C ILE A 413 4.46 -8.07 -30.86
N PRO A 414 3.91 -8.72 -29.82
CA PRO A 414 4.39 -8.54 -28.46
C PRO A 414 5.81 -9.13 -28.28
N ARG A 415 6.69 -8.37 -27.64
CA ARG A 415 8.08 -8.75 -27.32
C ARG A 415 8.41 -8.68 -25.84
N SER A 416 7.66 -7.88 -25.09
CA SER A 416 7.70 -7.82 -23.63
C SER A 416 6.31 -7.50 -23.09
N CYS A 417 6.05 -7.78 -21.80
CA CYS A 417 4.78 -7.45 -21.19
C CYS A 417 4.86 -7.14 -19.70
N ARG A 418 3.84 -6.45 -19.19
CA ARG A 418 3.58 -6.28 -17.75
C ARG A 418 2.22 -6.83 -17.41
N VAL A 419 2.16 -7.65 -16.38
CA VAL A 419 0.92 -8.20 -15.85
C VAL A 419 0.66 -7.59 -14.47
N ARG A 420 -0.57 -7.17 -14.21
CA ARG A 420 -0.99 -6.54 -12.95
C ARG A 420 -2.32 -7.11 -12.47
N GLY A 421 -2.49 -7.14 -11.15
CA GLY A 421 -3.76 -7.46 -10.52
C GLY A 421 -4.27 -8.84 -10.92
N GLY A 422 -3.39 -9.83 -11.08
CA GLY A 422 -3.78 -11.19 -11.48
C GLY A 422 -2.78 -11.88 -12.40
N SER A 423 -3.22 -13.00 -12.97
CA SER A 423 -2.42 -13.81 -13.89
C SER A 423 -3.14 -13.92 -15.24
N TRP A 424 -2.38 -14.15 -16.30
CA TRP A 424 -2.86 -14.26 -17.67
C TRP A 424 -2.24 -15.47 -18.37
N ILE A 425 -2.94 -16.02 -19.34
CA ILE A 425 -2.46 -17.08 -20.23
C ILE A 425 -2.28 -16.46 -21.60
N LEU A 426 -1.10 -16.63 -22.19
CA LEU A 426 -0.82 -16.28 -23.57
C LEU A 426 -0.83 -17.55 -24.43
N PHE A 427 -1.38 -17.45 -25.63
CA PHE A 427 -1.47 -18.54 -26.59
C PHE A 427 -0.79 -18.17 -27.90
N ASP A 428 -0.15 -19.14 -28.55
CA ASP A 428 0.44 -18.98 -29.88
C ASP A 428 -0.56 -19.14 -31.04
N GLY A 429 -1.78 -19.63 -30.75
CA GLY A 429 -2.93 -19.69 -31.65
C GLY A 429 -4.03 -18.67 -31.33
N GLN A 430 -4.93 -18.45 -32.30
CA GLN A 430 -6.18 -17.71 -32.09
C GLN A 430 -7.18 -18.56 -31.29
N ASP A 431 -8.23 -17.94 -30.77
CA ASP A 431 -9.33 -18.61 -30.05
C ASP A 431 -8.83 -19.49 -28.88
N PHE A 432 -7.78 -19.03 -28.19
CA PHE A 432 -7.15 -19.73 -27.06
C PHE A 432 -6.62 -21.12 -27.40
N ALA A 433 -6.23 -21.34 -28.66
CA ALA A 433 -5.67 -22.59 -29.13
C ALA A 433 -4.12 -22.60 -29.09
N GLY A 434 -3.55 -23.80 -29.11
CA GLY A 434 -2.10 -24.00 -29.20
C GLY A 434 -1.42 -24.07 -27.84
N GLU A 435 -0.14 -23.70 -27.81
CA GLU A 435 0.70 -23.77 -26.61
C GLU A 435 0.38 -22.64 -25.63
N GLN A 436 0.40 -22.96 -24.34
CA GLN A 436 0.04 -22.04 -23.26
C GLN A 436 1.30 -21.51 -22.57
N HIS A 437 1.30 -20.21 -22.27
CA HIS A 437 2.31 -19.55 -21.46
C HIS A 437 1.64 -18.76 -20.35
N VAL A 438 1.73 -19.26 -19.12
CA VAL A 438 1.07 -18.67 -17.95
C VAL A 438 1.98 -17.63 -17.33
N LEU A 439 1.47 -16.40 -17.23
CA LEU A 439 2.16 -15.24 -16.68
C LEU A 439 1.44 -14.77 -15.42
N SER A 440 2.12 -14.92 -14.29
CA SER A 440 1.70 -14.30 -13.03
C SER A 440 1.88 -12.78 -13.07
N GLU A 441 1.39 -12.10 -12.05
CA GLU A 441 1.66 -10.67 -11.86
C GLU A 441 3.17 -10.40 -11.85
N GLY A 442 3.61 -9.42 -12.64
CA GLY A 442 5.04 -9.12 -12.79
C GLY A 442 5.41 -8.44 -14.11
N GLU A 443 6.72 -8.27 -14.27
CA GLU A 443 7.34 -7.64 -15.44
C GLU A 443 8.12 -8.69 -16.25
N TYR A 444 7.86 -8.76 -17.54
CA TYR A 444 8.47 -9.73 -18.46
C TYR A 444 9.19 -8.99 -19.59
N PRO A 445 10.48 -8.65 -19.43
CA PRO A 445 11.19 -7.76 -20.37
C PRO A 445 11.48 -8.40 -21.73
N THR A 446 11.29 -9.72 -21.88
CA THR A 446 11.55 -10.46 -23.12
C THR A 446 10.58 -11.62 -23.27
N LEU A 447 10.47 -12.16 -24.50
CA LEU A 447 9.75 -13.42 -24.78
C LEU A 447 10.25 -14.58 -23.92
N SER A 448 11.56 -14.70 -23.71
CA SER A 448 12.12 -15.76 -22.87
C SER A 448 11.72 -15.61 -21.40
N ALA A 449 11.58 -14.38 -20.90
CA ALA A 449 11.03 -14.15 -19.56
C ALA A 449 9.56 -14.58 -19.47
N MET A 450 8.80 -14.44 -20.56
CA MET A 450 7.43 -14.96 -20.68
C MET A 450 7.37 -16.49 -20.84
N GLY A 451 8.49 -17.21 -20.77
CA GLY A 451 8.54 -18.66 -21.03
C GLY A 451 8.34 -19.04 -22.51
N CYS A 452 8.37 -18.06 -23.42
CA CYS A 452 8.18 -18.24 -24.85
C CYS A 452 9.53 -18.46 -25.56
N LEU A 453 9.54 -19.23 -26.65
CA LEU A 453 10.64 -19.24 -27.60
C LEU A 453 10.73 -17.89 -28.33
N CYS A 454 11.92 -17.47 -28.77
CA CYS A 454 12.11 -16.18 -29.47
C CYS A 454 11.29 -16.06 -30.77
N SER A 455 10.91 -17.20 -31.38
CA SER A 455 10.07 -17.29 -32.58
C SER A 455 8.57 -17.37 -32.30
N THR A 456 8.15 -17.45 -31.04
CA THR A 456 6.73 -17.58 -30.67
C THR A 456 5.99 -16.34 -31.11
N ALA A 457 4.85 -16.54 -31.78
CA ALA A 457 3.93 -15.46 -32.13
C ALA A 457 2.71 -15.59 -31.23
N ILE A 458 2.60 -14.72 -30.22
CA ILE A 458 1.41 -14.69 -29.36
C ILE A 458 0.24 -14.16 -30.19
N ARG A 459 -0.91 -14.85 -30.13
CA ARG A 459 -2.08 -14.59 -30.97
C ARG A 459 -3.36 -14.36 -30.20
N SER A 460 -3.51 -14.93 -29.00
CA SER A 460 -4.66 -14.71 -28.13
C SER A 460 -4.23 -14.73 -26.67
N LEU A 461 -5.07 -14.19 -25.78
CA LEU A 461 -4.78 -14.14 -24.35
C LEU A 461 -6.03 -14.24 -23.49
N LYS A 462 -5.91 -14.90 -22.34
CA LYS A 462 -7.02 -15.15 -21.43
C LYS A 462 -6.65 -14.81 -20.00
N LYS A 463 -7.55 -14.19 -19.27
CA LYS A 463 -7.40 -13.91 -17.84
C LYS A 463 -7.56 -15.19 -17.03
N VAL A 464 -6.66 -15.39 -16.06
CA VAL A 464 -6.81 -16.48 -15.09
C VAL A 464 -7.90 -16.08 -14.09
N PRO A 465 -8.93 -16.91 -13.86
CA PRO A 465 -10.01 -16.58 -12.94
C PRO A 465 -9.51 -16.56 -11.49
N LEU A 466 -10.24 -15.85 -10.64
CA LEU A 466 -9.99 -15.90 -9.20
C LEU A 466 -10.43 -17.24 -8.62
N PHE A 467 -9.73 -17.68 -7.59
CA PHE A 467 -10.09 -18.84 -6.81
C PHE A 467 -10.07 -18.49 -5.32
N PHE A 468 -10.95 -19.12 -4.56
CA PHE A 468 -11.04 -18.95 -3.12
C PHE A 468 -10.93 -20.34 -2.50
N SER A 469 -9.75 -20.93 -2.56
CA SER A 469 -9.44 -22.23 -1.94
C SER A 469 -7.94 -22.32 -1.69
N GLU A 470 -7.54 -23.09 -0.69
CA GLU A 470 -6.13 -23.46 -0.53
C GLU A 470 -5.70 -24.37 -1.70
N PRO A 471 -4.48 -24.23 -2.21
CA PRO A 471 -3.98 -25.07 -3.28
C PRO A 471 -3.86 -26.54 -2.85
N SER A 472 -4.48 -27.44 -3.60
CA SER A 472 -4.42 -28.89 -3.38
C SER A 472 -4.57 -29.64 -4.69
N ILE A 473 -3.58 -30.48 -5.02
CA ILE A 473 -3.55 -31.32 -6.22
C ILE A 473 -3.06 -32.73 -5.89
N PHE A 474 -3.64 -33.70 -6.58
CA PHE A 474 -3.31 -35.12 -6.50
C PHE A 474 -2.84 -35.62 -7.87
N LEU A 475 -1.66 -36.23 -7.90
CA LEU A 475 -1.09 -36.89 -9.08
C LEU A 475 -1.08 -38.40 -8.84
N HIS A 476 -1.49 -39.16 -9.84
CA HIS A 476 -1.63 -40.61 -9.74
C HIS A 476 -0.77 -41.34 -10.78
N GLY A 477 -0.13 -42.42 -10.34
CA GLY A 477 0.71 -43.26 -11.19
C GLY A 477 -0.08 -44.13 -12.19
N LEU A 478 -1.40 -44.24 -12.07
CA LEU A 478 -2.29 -44.92 -13.01
C LEU A 478 -3.43 -44.00 -13.46
N GLU A 479 -4.15 -44.41 -14.50
CA GLU A 479 -5.37 -43.75 -14.98
C GLU A 479 -6.49 -43.86 -13.93
N CYS A 480 -7.54 -43.06 -14.06
CA CYS A 480 -8.74 -43.10 -13.22
C CYS A 480 -8.48 -42.96 -11.71
N PHE A 481 -7.42 -42.23 -11.33
CA PHE A 481 -7.03 -41.93 -9.94
C PHE A 481 -6.57 -43.16 -9.14
N GLU A 482 -6.00 -44.15 -9.82
CA GLU A 482 -5.48 -45.36 -9.20
C GLU A 482 -3.94 -45.34 -9.01
N GLY A 483 -3.42 -46.33 -8.29
CA GLY A 483 -1.98 -46.51 -8.10
C GLY A 483 -1.40 -45.60 -7.01
N LYS A 484 -0.08 -45.34 -7.09
CA LYS A 484 0.61 -44.48 -6.12
C LYS A 484 0.13 -43.04 -6.29
N GLU A 485 -0.38 -42.47 -5.21
CA GLU A 485 -0.84 -41.09 -5.12
C GLU A 485 0.28 -40.17 -4.60
N ILE A 486 0.32 -38.95 -5.12
CA ILE A 486 1.18 -37.86 -4.66
C ILE A 486 0.26 -36.66 -4.41
N GLU A 487 0.12 -36.26 -3.14
CA GLU A 487 -0.60 -35.07 -2.73
C GLU A 487 0.36 -33.88 -2.59
N LEU A 488 0.01 -32.76 -3.20
CA LEU A 488 0.81 -31.54 -3.18
C LEU A 488 -0.07 -30.31 -2.89
N ASN A 489 0.45 -29.42 -2.05
CA ASN A 489 -0.19 -28.17 -1.64
C ASN A 489 0.69 -26.93 -1.89
N SER A 490 1.86 -27.12 -2.50
CA SER A 490 2.84 -26.08 -2.78
C SER A 490 3.58 -26.38 -4.07
N GLU A 491 4.37 -25.41 -4.54
CA GLU A 491 5.16 -25.57 -5.75
C GLU A 491 6.24 -26.65 -5.61
N VAL A 492 6.42 -27.44 -6.67
CA VAL A 492 7.46 -28.46 -6.78
C VAL A 492 8.27 -28.21 -8.04
N ARG A 493 9.55 -27.84 -7.86
CA ARG A 493 10.48 -27.54 -8.96
C ARG A 493 10.90 -28.78 -9.74
N SER A 494 10.92 -29.95 -9.13
CA SER A 494 11.20 -31.20 -9.82
C SER A 494 10.63 -32.37 -9.04
N LEU A 495 9.60 -33.03 -9.60
CA LEU A 495 9.02 -34.22 -8.98
C LEU A 495 10.07 -35.30 -8.73
N GLN A 496 11.00 -35.48 -9.68
CA GLN A 496 12.07 -36.46 -9.57
C GLN A 496 13.07 -36.11 -8.47
N ALA A 497 13.41 -34.82 -8.30
CA ALA A 497 14.36 -34.38 -7.26
C ALA A 497 13.79 -34.53 -5.85
N GLU A 498 12.48 -34.34 -5.69
CA GLU A 498 11.73 -34.61 -4.45
C GLU A 498 11.50 -36.12 -4.21
N GLY A 499 12.02 -37.01 -5.07
CA GLY A 499 11.93 -38.46 -4.94
C GLY A 499 10.60 -39.06 -5.41
N PHE A 500 9.77 -38.30 -6.11
CA PHE A 500 8.55 -38.80 -6.73
C PHE A 500 8.82 -39.45 -8.09
N ASN A 501 7.92 -40.34 -8.50
CA ASN A 501 7.86 -40.81 -9.88
C ASN A 501 7.18 -39.72 -10.70
N ASN A 502 7.85 -39.23 -11.74
CA ASN A 502 7.30 -38.22 -12.62
C ASN A 502 6.35 -38.80 -13.69
N HIS A 503 6.19 -40.13 -13.74
CA HIS A 503 5.18 -40.79 -14.56
C HIS A 503 3.78 -40.59 -13.94
N VAL A 504 2.99 -39.73 -14.57
CA VAL A 504 1.66 -39.33 -14.12
C VAL A 504 0.65 -39.70 -15.20
N LEU A 505 -0.39 -40.44 -14.81
CA LEU A 505 -1.42 -40.94 -15.73
C LEU A 505 -2.82 -40.42 -15.42
N SER A 506 -3.07 -39.88 -14.22
CA SER A 506 -4.27 -39.09 -13.93
C SER A 506 -3.99 -38.01 -12.89
N VAL A 507 -4.78 -36.93 -12.94
CA VAL A 507 -4.58 -35.70 -12.16
C VAL A 507 -5.91 -35.21 -11.61
N ARG A 508 -5.95 -34.87 -10.32
CA ARG A 508 -7.13 -34.29 -9.66
C ARG A 508 -6.75 -33.02 -8.93
N VAL A 509 -7.33 -31.90 -9.31
CA VAL A 509 -7.18 -30.62 -8.60
C VAL A 509 -8.38 -30.45 -7.67
N LYS A 510 -8.14 -30.42 -6.35
CA LYS A 510 -9.18 -30.19 -5.34
C LYS A 510 -9.30 -28.72 -4.94
N GLY A 511 -8.20 -27.96 -5.02
CA GLY A 511 -8.18 -26.55 -4.65
C GLY A 511 -7.06 -25.78 -5.33
N GLY A 512 -7.26 -24.47 -5.45
CA GLY A 512 -6.38 -23.59 -6.22
C GLY A 512 -6.50 -23.78 -7.73
N ILE A 513 -5.72 -22.98 -8.45
CA ILE A 513 -5.44 -23.15 -9.87
C ILE A 513 -3.98 -23.53 -10.00
N TRP A 514 -3.68 -24.59 -10.75
CA TRP A 514 -2.34 -25.15 -10.86
C TRP A 514 -1.80 -25.04 -12.28
N VAL A 515 -0.49 -24.82 -12.39
CA VAL A 515 0.25 -24.92 -13.64
C VAL A 515 1.13 -26.16 -13.57
N LEU A 516 0.90 -27.12 -14.46
CA LEU A 516 1.76 -28.28 -14.66
C LEU A 516 2.72 -28.00 -15.81
N CYS A 517 3.98 -28.36 -15.63
CA CYS A 517 5.04 -28.14 -16.61
C CYS A 517 5.66 -29.48 -17.04
N GLU A 518 5.98 -29.59 -18.32
CA GLU A 518 6.58 -30.78 -18.92
C GLU A 518 7.93 -31.15 -18.29
N HIS A 519 8.78 -30.15 -18.00
CA HIS A 519 10.12 -30.36 -17.46
C HIS A 519 10.26 -29.81 -16.04
N GLY A 520 11.40 -30.12 -15.40
CA GLY A 520 11.78 -29.48 -14.14
C GLY A 520 11.99 -27.97 -14.28
N ASP A 521 12.05 -27.29 -13.15
CA ASP A 521 12.25 -25.85 -13.01
C ASP A 521 11.24 -24.99 -13.77
N PHE A 522 10.00 -25.45 -13.86
CA PHE A 522 8.85 -24.77 -14.50
C PHE A 522 9.06 -24.49 -16.00
N ARG A 523 9.74 -25.42 -16.69
CA ARG A 523 10.09 -25.31 -18.11
C ARG A 523 9.27 -26.25 -18.99
N GLY A 524 9.34 -26.00 -20.30
CA GLY A 524 8.63 -26.78 -21.31
C GLY A 524 7.19 -26.32 -21.48
N ARG A 525 6.35 -27.16 -22.07
CA ARG A 525 4.93 -26.88 -22.23
C ARG A 525 4.22 -26.79 -20.88
N GLN A 526 3.19 -25.95 -20.82
CA GLN A 526 2.44 -25.64 -19.61
C GLN A 526 0.97 -25.96 -19.79
N TRP A 527 0.33 -26.42 -18.72
CA TRP A 527 -1.12 -26.65 -18.65
C TRP A 527 -1.68 -25.99 -17.41
N LEU A 528 -2.58 -25.02 -17.59
CA LEU A 528 -3.34 -24.43 -16.50
C LEU A 528 -4.56 -25.31 -16.19
N LEU A 529 -4.67 -25.75 -14.94
CA LEU A 529 -5.76 -26.58 -14.44
C LEU A 529 -6.48 -25.85 -13.30
N ASP A 530 -7.77 -25.61 -13.48
CA ASP A 530 -8.70 -25.27 -12.40
C ASP A 530 -9.15 -26.54 -11.66
N CYS A 531 -10.13 -26.44 -10.75
CA CYS A 531 -10.66 -27.58 -9.98
C CYS A 531 -11.32 -28.63 -10.89
N THR A 532 -10.52 -29.51 -11.45
CA THR A 532 -10.90 -30.52 -12.45
C THR A 532 -10.32 -31.90 -12.14
N GLU A 533 -10.98 -32.91 -12.71
CA GLU A 533 -10.61 -34.32 -12.60
C GLU A 533 -10.27 -34.87 -13.98
N ILE A 534 -8.98 -35.11 -14.22
CA ILE A 534 -8.43 -35.64 -15.46
C ILE A 534 -8.11 -37.11 -15.26
N THR A 535 -8.99 -37.98 -15.76
CA THR A 535 -8.86 -39.44 -15.62
C THR A 535 -7.76 -40.04 -16.49
N ASN A 536 -7.33 -39.36 -17.55
CA ASN A 536 -6.26 -39.80 -18.45
C ASN A 536 -5.39 -38.62 -18.90
N TRP A 537 -4.24 -38.44 -18.24
CA TRP A 537 -3.31 -37.34 -18.49
C TRP A 537 -2.70 -37.39 -19.89
N LEU A 538 -2.41 -38.58 -20.43
CA LEU A 538 -1.86 -38.75 -21.77
C LEU A 538 -2.80 -38.22 -22.85
N THR A 539 -4.08 -38.53 -22.74
CA THR A 539 -5.08 -38.08 -23.72
C THR A 539 -5.29 -36.56 -23.63
N TYR A 540 -5.20 -36.00 -22.42
CA TYR A 540 -5.36 -34.57 -22.18
C TYR A 540 -4.15 -33.74 -22.61
N SER A 541 -2.94 -34.14 -22.19
CA SER A 541 -1.70 -33.36 -22.35
C SER A 541 -0.82 -33.82 -23.53
N GLY A 542 -1.05 -35.03 -24.05
CA GLY A 542 -0.14 -35.69 -24.98
C GLY A 542 1.12 -36.28 -24.32
N LEU A 543 1.21 -36.28 -22.99
CA LEU A 543 2.37 -36.73 -22.23
C LEU A 543 1.99 -37.72 -21.11
N GLN A 544 2.92 -38.60 -20.76
CA GLN A 544 2.80 -39.49 -19.59
C GLN A 544 3.69 -39.06 -18.43
N HIS A 545 4.10 -37.79 -18.39
CA HIS A 545 4.93 -37.27 -17.32
C HIS A 545 4.61 -35.82 -16.98
N VAL A 546 4.94 -35.44 -15.75
CA VAL A 546 4.93 -34.06 -15.25
C VAL A 546 6.31 -33.81 -14.66
N GLY A 547 7.00 -32.75 -15.07
CA GLY A 547 8.34 -32.44 -14.56
C GLY A 547 8.30 -31.60 -13.29
N SER A 548 7.47 -30.56 -13.30
CA SER A 548 7.29 -29.61 -12.21
C SER A 548 5.89 -29.02 -12.22
N LEU A 549 5.49 -28.40 -11.11
CA LEU A 549 4.16 -27.80 -10.99
C LEU A 549 4.13 -26.73 -9.90
N TYR A 550 3.25 -25.75 -10.04
CA TYR A 550 3.05 -24.72 -9.03
C TYR A 550 1.60 -24.23 -9.01
N PRO A 551 1.07 -23.86 -7.83
CA PRO A 551 -0.21 -23.16 -7.76
C PRO A 551 -0.02 -21.69 -8.15
N ILE A 552 -1.00 -21.13 -8.86
CA ILE A 552 -1.07 -19.68 -9.10
C ILE A 552 -1.29 -19.00 -7.75
N ARG A 553 -0.41 -18.07 -7.38
CA ARG A 553 -0.57 -17.29 -6.15
C ARG A 553 -1.53 -16.14 -6.43
N GLN A 554 -2.63 -16.09 -5.68
CA GLN A 554 -3.56 -14.96 -5.72
C GLN A 554 -3.16 -13.95 -4.64
N ARG A 555 -3.00 -12.68 -5.03
CA ARG A 555 -2.82 -11.59 -4.05
C ARG A 555 -4.10 -11.37 -3.24
N ARG A 556 -4.00 -10.60 -2.16
CA ARG A 556 -5.16 -10.15 -1.39
C ARG A 556 -6.12 -9.39 -2.32
N ILE A 557 -7.35 -9.88 -2.40
CA ILE A 557 -8.42 -9.26 -3.19
C ILE A 557 -9.56 -8.90 -2.25
N TYR A 558 -10.06 -7.69 -2.37
CA TYR A 558 -11.20 -7.20 -1.61
C TYR A 558 -12.48 -7.48 -2.37
N PHE A 559 -13.52 -7.91 -1.64
CA PHE A 559 -14.81 -8.24 -2.21
C PHE A 559 -15.93 -8.03 -1.19
N ARG A 560 -17.16 -7.98 -1.67
CA ARG A 560 -18.38 -8.11 -0.87
C ARG A 560 -19.01 -9.47 -1.10
N ILE A 561 -19.61 -10.02 -0.05
CA ILE A 561 -20.33 -11.30 -0.12
C ILE A 561 -21.82 -10.97 -0.03
N ARG A 562 -22.54 -11.08 -1.14
CA ARG A 562 -23.99 -10.81 -1.21
C ARG A 562 -24.76 -12.13 -1.15
N SER A 563 -25.75 -12.23 -0.27
CA SER A 563 -26.69 -13.35 -0.29
C SER A 563 -27.62 -13.19 -1.49
N ARG A 564 -27.65 -14.19 -2.39
CA ARG A 564 -28.47 -14.12 -3.62
C ARG A 564 -29.97 -14.11 -3.34
N GLU A 565 -30.40 -14.78 -2.28
CA GLU A 565 -31.82 -14.84 -1.88
C GLU A 565 -32.27 -13.58 -1.14
N LEU A 566 -31.46 -13.11 -0.18
CA LEU A 566 -31.86 -12.00 0.70
C LEU A 566 -31.50 -10.63 0.13
N GLU A 567 -30.61 -10.59 -0.86
CA GLU A 567 -30.08 -9.35 -1.47
C GLU A 567 -29.35 -8.45 -0.44
N LEU A 568 -28.95 -9.04 0.69
CA LEU A 568 -28.19 -8.44 1.79
C LEU A 568 -26.72 -8.86 1.74
N PHE A 569 -25.86 -8.12 2.42
CA PHE A 569 -24.41 -8.35 2.44
C PHE A 569 -23.96 -8.95 3.76
N LEU A 570 -23.04 -9.91 3.70
CA LEU A 570 -22.31 -10.36 4.87
C LEU A 570 -21.50 -9.18 5.41
N SER A 571 -21.64 -8.91 6.70
CA SER A 571 -21.16 -7.70 7.33
C SER A 571 -20.83 -7.91 8.79
N VAL A 572 -20.02 -7.00 9.31
CA VAL A 572 -19.63 -6.94 10.71
C VAL A 572 -20.17 -5.62 11.28
N PRO A 573 -20.94 -5.64 12.37
CA PRO A 573 -21.37 -4.41 13.04
C PRO A 573 -20.18 -3.63 13.61
N ASP A 574 -20.34 -2.33 13.83
CA ASP A 574 -19.33 -1.48 14.47
C ASP A 574 -18.87 -2.02 15.87
N ASP A 575 -17.70 -1.56 16.34
CA ASP A 575 -17.05 -1.87 17.62
C ASP A 575 -16.38 -3.26 17.77
N VAL A 576 -15.99 -3.93 16.66
CA VAL A 576 -15.43 -5.29 16.73
C VAL A 576 -13.95 -5.39 17.11
N GLU A 577 -13.14 -4.36 16.86
CA GLU A 577 -11.68 -4.42 17.16
C GLU A 577 -11.38 -4.69 18.65
N ASP A 578 -12.23 -4.18 19.56
CA ASP A 578 -12.08 -4.36 21.01
C ASP A 578 -12.74 -5.65 21.56
N MET A 579 -13.42 -6.41 20.71
CA MET A 579 -14.14 -7.61 21.12
C MET A 579 -13.27 -8.87 20.99
N LYS A 580 -13.44 -9.83 21.90
CA LYS A 580 -12.84 -11.18 21.74
C LYS A 580 -13.40 -11.94 20.52
N ALA A 581 -14.59 -11.56 20.07
CA ALA A 581 -15.34 -12.19 19.00
C ALA A 581 -16.22 -11.15 18.29
N GLY A 582 -16.07 -11.02 16.98
CA GLY A 582 -16.95 -10.18 16.15
C GLY A 582 -18.19 -10.95 15.69
N ARG A 583 -19.37 -10.33 15.80
CA ARG A 583 -20.58 -10.90 15.21
C ARG A 583 -20.52 -10.77 13.69
N VAL A 584 -20.97 -11.80 12.99
CA VAL A 584 -21.10 -11.79 11.52
C VAL A 584 -22.56 -11.94 11.17
N VAL A 585 -23.10 -10.96 10.46
CA VAL A 585 -24.53 -10.84 10.15
C VAL A 585 -24.74 -10.43 8.70
N VAL A 586 -25.95 -10.62 8.18
CA VAL A 586 -26.35 -10.02 6.90
C VAL A 586 -27.06 -8.67 7.12
N SER A 587 -26.64 -7.63 6.41
CA SER A 587 -27.22 -6.28 6.52
C SER A 587 -27.24 -5.52 5.19
N SER A 588 -27.91 -4.36 5.17
CA SER A 588 -27.94 -3.46 4.01
C SER A 588 -26.66 -2.62 3.91
N LEU A 589 -26.35 -2.10 2.72
CA LEU A 589 -25.16 -1.26 2.52
C LEU A 589 -25.44 0.16 3.06
N GLY A 590 -24.73 0.60 4.11
CA GLY A 590 -24.75 2.00 4.57
C GLY A 590 -25.31 2.29 5.97
N GLU A 591 -25.63 1.26 6.76
CA GLU A 591 -26.02 1.41 8.17
C GLU A 591 -24.90 0.92 9.09
N GLN A 592 -23.83 1.70 9.27
CA GLN A 592 -22.84 1.43 10.34
C GLN A 592 -22.31 -0.03 10.36
N SER A 593 -22.05 -0.58 9.17
CA SER A 593 -21.65 -1.98 8.99
C SER A 593 -20.51 -2.11 7.98
N SER A 594 -19.50 -2.91 8.32
CA SER A 594 -18.39 -3.20 7.43
C SER A 594 -18.68 -4.44 6.58
N SER A 595 -18.86 -4.23 5.28
CA SER A 595 -19.23 -5.29 4.31
C SER A 595 -18.06 -5.73 3.43
N ILE A 596 -16.86 -5.21 3.69
CA ILE A 596 -15.67 -5.43 2.87
C ILE A 596 -14.85 -6.58 3.47
N TRP A 597 -14.70 -7.64 2.69
CA TRP A 597 -13.98 -8.85 3.03
C TRP A 597 -12.78 -9.04 2.10
N TYR A 598 -11.83 -9.87 2.51
CA TYR A 598 -10.74 -10.35 1.66
C TYR A 598 -10.40 -11.79 1.99
N TYR A 599 -9.74 -12.46 1.04
CA TYR A 599 -9.32 -13.86 1.16
C TYR A 599 -7.80 -13.95 1.21
N GLU A 600 -7.27 -14.71 2.16
CA GLU A 600 -5.84 -14.87 2.38
C GLU A 600 -5.55 -16.26 2.95
N ASP A 601 -4.83 -17.10 2.20
CA ASP A 601 -4.40 -18.43 2.62
C ASP A 601 -5.52 -19.30 3.24
N GLY A 602 -6.69 -19.39 2.62
CA GLY A 602 -7.81 -20.15 3.22
C GLY A 602 -8.70 -19.35 4.16
N LEU A 603 -8.29 -18.16 4.61
CA LEU A 603 -9.05 -17.35 5.56
C LEU A 603 -9.91 -16.33 4.85
N ILE A 604 -11.16 -16.18 5.30
CA ILE A 604 -12.03 -15.05 4.93
C ILE A 604 -11.95 -14.02 6.06
N LYS A 605 -11.44 -12.83 5.78
CA LYS A 605 -11.11 -11.77 6.74
C LYS A 605 -11.90 -10.51 6.41
N ASN A 606 -12.16 -9.67 7.41
CA ASN A 606 -12.87 -8.41 7.22
C ASN A 606 -11.92 -7.22 7.35
N GLN A 607 -12.13 -6.17 6.55
CA GLN A 607 -11.27 -4.99 6.52
C GLN A 607 -11.18 -4.27 7.87
N VAL A 608 -12.24 -4.27 8.70
CA VAL A 608 -12.23 -3.58 10.00
C VAL A 608 -11.66 -4.41 11.14
N ALA A 609 -11.29 -5.66 10.88
CA ALA A 609 -10.68 -6.53 11.88
C ALA A 609 -9.65 -7.44 11.19
N PRO A 610 -8.53 -6.88 10.68
CA PRO A 610 -7.57 -7.61 9.86
C PRO A 610 -6.82 -8.72 10.62
N ASN A 611 -6.81 -8.67 11.96
CA ASN A 611 -6.22 -9.71 12.82
C ASN A 611 -7.21 -10.84 13.19
N MET A 612 -8.41 -10.82 12.59
CA MET A 612 -9.46 -11.81 12.80
C MET A 612 -9.90 -12.43 11.48
N SER A 613 -10.33 -13.68 11.55
CA SER A 613 -10.87 -14.44 10.42
C SER A 613 -12.23 -15.05 10.77
N LEU A 614 -13.01 -15.36 9.73
CA LEU A 614 -14.29 -16.06 9.85
C LEU A 614 -14.04 -17.46 10.41
N GLN A 615 -14.69 -17.79 11.51
CA GLN A 615 -14.55 -19.08 12.20
C GLN A 615 -15.90 -19.53 12.77
N VAL A 616 -16.09 -20.84 12.88
CA VAL A 616 -17.23 -21.43 13.58
C VAL A 616 -16.88 -21.63 15.05
N ILE A 617 -17.77 -21.17 15.93
CA ILE A 617 -17.66 -21.35 17.38
C ILE A 617 -18.76 -22.26 17.92
N GLY A 618 -18.43 -23.02 18.97
CA GLY A 618 -19.33 -23.96 19.62
C GLY A 618 -19.17 -25.41 19.13
N PRO A 619 -20.09 -26.31 19.52
CA PRO A 619 -20.07 -27.69 19.07
C PRO A 619 -20.26 -27.76 17.56
N ALA A 620 -19.48 -28.62 16.89
CA ALA A 620 -19.62 -28.90 15.47
C ALA A 620 -21.03 -29.45 15.19
N GLY A 621 -21.89 -28.64 14.58
CA GLY A 621 -23.26 -29.02 14.32
C GLY A 621 -24.03 -28.00 13.51
N LYS A 622 -25.08 -28.49 12.89
CA LYS A 622 -26.07 -27.73 12.13
C LYS A 622 -26.58 -26.51 12.90
N GLY A 623 -26.33 -25.32 12.39
CA GLY A 623 -26.75 -24.05 13.00
C GLY A 623 -25.71 -23.43 13.94
N ALA A 624 -24.49 -23.97 14.01
CA ALA A 624 -23.39 -23.35 14.73
C ALA A 624 -23.08 -21.96 14.12
N LYS A 625 -22.74 -21.00 14.99
CA LYS A 625 -22.53 -19.60 14.57
C LYS A 625 -21.16 -19.44 13.92
N ALA A 626 -21.14 -18.75 12.78
CA ALA A 626 -19.93 -18.21 12.18
C ALA A 626 -19.69 -16.78 12.74
N VAL A 627 -18.48 -16.52 13.21
CA VAL A 627 -18.06 -15.28 13.87
C VAL A 627 -16.69 -14.86 13.37
N LEU A 628 -16.30 -13.61 13.59
CA LEU A 628 -14.90 -13.21 13.49
C LEU A 628 -14.19 -13.54 14.81
N TRP A 629 -13.03 -14.16 14.70
CA TRP A 629 -12.19 -14.50 15.85
C TRP A 629 -10.71 -14.38 15.52
N SER A 630 -9.90 -14.16 16.55
CA SER A 630 -8.43 -14.10 16.44
C SER A 630 -7.84 -15.34 15.74
N GLU A 631 -6.84 -15.10 14.89
CA GLU A 631 -6.17 -16.12 14.08
C GLU A 631 -5.24 -17.05 14.88
N SER A 632 -4.94 -16.71 16.14
CA SER A 632 -4.07 -17.52 17.00
C SER A 632 -4.68 -18.85 17.45
N ARG A 633 -5.97 -19.08 17.13
CA ARG A 633 -6.69 -20.28 17.54
C ARG A 633 -6.32 -21.48 16.65
N MET A 634 -5.95 -22.59 17.30
CA MET A 634 -5.75 -23.89 16.65
C MET A 634 -6.90 -24.86 16.97
N PRO A 635 -7.32 -25.72 16.02
CA PRO A 635 -6.87 -25.77 14.63
C PRO A 635 -7.38 -24.57 13.81
N ARG A 636 -6.60 -24.17 12.81
CA ARG A 636 -6.96 -23.13 11.84
C ARG A 636 -8.18 -23.59 11.04
N GLN A 637 -9.20 -22.74 10.94
CA GLN A 637 -10.39 -23.01 10.14
C GLN A 637 -10.28 -22.29 8.80
N THR A 638 -10.29 -23.05 7.71
CA THR A 638 -10.19 -22.51 6.35
C THR A 638 -11.48 -22.71 5.58
N TRP A 639 -11.67 -21.89 4.56
CA TRP A 639 -12.88 -21.79 3.77
C TRP A 639 -12.55 -21.89 2.30
N SER A 640 -13.49 -22.41 1.52
CA SER A 640 -13.45 -22.33 0.07
C SER A 640 -14.76 -21.85 -0.53
N VAL A 641 -14.70 -21.31 -1.75
CA VAL A 641 -15.90 -20.93 -2.52
C VAL A 641 -15.95 -21.77 -3.78
N ASP A 642 -17.07 -22.46 -3.99
CA ASP A 642 -17.29 -23.24 -5.21
C ASP A 642 -17.84 -22.40 -6.37
N SER A 643 -17.90 -22.99 -7.57
CA SER A 643 -18.41 -22.31 -8.78
C SER A 643 -19.89 -21.92 -8.72
N ARG A 644 -20.66 -22.44 -7.76
CA ARG A 644 -22.06 -22.06 -7.53
C ARG A 644 -22.18 -20.89 -6.56
N GLY A 645 -21.11 -20.51 -5.86
CA GLY A 645 -21.09 -19.47 -4.85
C GLY A 645 -21.36 -19.97 -3.43
N ARG A 646 -21.20 -21.28 -3.16
CA ARG A 646 -21.30 -21.80 -1.79
C ARG A 646 -19.96 -21.66 -1.09
N ILE A 647 -19.99 -21.16 0.15
CA ILE A 647 -18.80 -20.97 0.99
C ILE A 647 -18.68 -22.18 1.92
N HIS A 648 -17.78 -23.11 1.61
CA HIS A 648 -17.57 -24.38 2.32
C HIS A 648 -16.58 -24.23 3.46
N SER A 649 -16.90 -24.83 4.61
CA SER A 649 -15.93 -25.03 5.69
C SER A 649 -15.04 -26.23 5.37
N GLN A 650 -13.72 -26.04 5.40
CA GLN A 650 -12.77 -27.16 5.22
C GLN A 650 -12.59 -27.99 6.50
N MET A 651 -12.97 -27.45 7.66
CA MET A 651 -12.89 -28.19 8.93
C MET A 651 -14.13 -29.06 9.19
N PHE A 652 -15.29 -28.67 8.66
CA PHE A 652 -16.56 -29.37 8.87
C PHE A 652 -17.08 -29.84 7.53
N GLU A 653 -16.86 -31.13 7.24
CA GLU A 653 -17.29 -31.76 5.98
C GLU A 653 -18.78 -31.53 5.71
N ASP A 654 -19.12 -31.31 4.43
CA ASP A 654 -20.47 -31.06 3.93
C ASP A 654 -21.20 -29.83 4.52
N MET A 655 -20.49 -28.94 5.22
CA MET A 655 -21.06 -27.75 5.83
C MET A 655 -20.68 -26.48 5.07
N VAL A 656 -21.69 -25.66 4.78
CA VAL A 656 -21.56 -24.37 4.10
C VAL A 656 -22.09 -23.22 4.94
N LEU A 657 -21.59 -22.01 4.67
CA LEU A 657 -22.08 -20.78 5.24
C LEU A 657 -23.53 -20.52 4.81
N ASP A 658 -24.38 -20.22 5.77
CA ASP A 658 -25.80 -19.95 5.59
C ASP A 658 -26.24 -18.81 6.52
N VAL A 659 -27.46 -18.32 6.31
CA VAL A 659 -28.12 -17.34 7.17
C VAL A 659 -29.15 -18.06 8.02
N LYS A 660 -29.15 -17.79 9.33
CA LYS A 660 -30.01 -18.51 10.30
C LYS A 660 -31.49 -18.44 9.93
N GLY A 661 -31.97 -17.25 9.59
CA GLY A 661 -33.37 -16.98 9.28
C GLY A 661 -34.31 -17.17 10.47
N GLY A 662 -35.62 -17.16 10.20
CA GLY A 662 -36.68 -17.36 11.20
C GLY A 662 -37.14 -16.09 11.92
N ARG A 663 -37.83 -16.27 13.05
CA ARG A 663 -38.47 -15.18 13.84
C ARG A 663 -37.70 -14.81 15.12
N THR A 664 -36.52 -15.38 15.34
CA THR A 664 -35.70 -15.09 16.52
C THR A 664 -34.86 -13.83 16.33
N TYR A 665 -34.40 -13.24 17.42
CA TYR A 665 -33.61 -12.01 17.40
C TYR A 665 -32.26 -12.15 16.66
N ASP A 666 -31.76 -13.37 16.48
CA ASP A 666 -30.50 -13.68 15.81
C ASP A 666 -30.70 -14.24 14.39
N ARG A 667 -31.86 -14.00 13.78
CA ARG A 667 -32.21 -14.45 12.42
C ARG A 667 -31.20 -14.01 11.35
N ASP A 668 -30.54 -12.87 11.55
CA ASP A 668 -29.62 -12.28 10.58
C ASP A 668 -28.18 -12.77 10.75
N HIS A 669 -27.91 -13.68 11.70
CA HIS A 669 -26.56 -14.20 11.93
C HIS A 669 -26.14 -15.21 10.86
N ALA A 670 -24.85 -15.14 10.52
CA ALA A 670 -24.18 -16.17 9.75
C ALA A 670 -23.99 -17.43 10.60
N ILE A 671 -24.28 -18.58 9.99
CA ILE A 671 -24.18 -19.91 10.60
C ILE A 671 -23.57 -20.88 9.60
N VAL A 672 -23.22 -22.07 10.05
CA VAL A 672 -22.92 -23.19 9.16
C VAL A 672 -24.05 -24.22 9.17
N TRP A 673 -24.31 -24.83 8.01
CA TRP A 673 -25.40 -25.78 7.79
C TRP A 673 -25.03 -26.80 6.73
N ASP A 674 -25.66 -27.99 6.76
CA ASP A 674 -25.44 -29.02 5.74
C ASP A 674 -25.78 -28.45 4.35
N THR A 675 -24.98 -28.78 3.33
CA THR A 675 -25.30 -28.46 1.94
C THR A 675 -26.67 -28.99 1.56
N ALA A 676 -27.58 -28.11 1.13
CA ALA A 676 -28.92 -28.46 0.71
C ALA A 676 -29.36 -27.60 -0.48
N ASP A 677 -29.74 -28.24 -1.59
CA ASP A 677 -30.24 -27.54 -2.78
C ASP A 677 -31.54 -26.75 -2.52
N GLU A 678 -32.30 -27.13 -1.49
CA GLU A 678 -33.55 -26.47 -1.07
C GLU A 678 -33.32 -25.16 -0.28
N ARG A 679 -32.08 -24.79 0.04
CA ARG A 679 -31.74 -23.59 0.82
C ARG A 679 -31.04 -22.54 -0.06
N PRO A 680 -31.78 -21.66 -0.74
CA PRO A 680 -31.18 -20.66 -1.63
C PRO A 680 -30.31 -19.62 -0.87
N THR A 681 -30.50 -19.49 0.45
CA THR A 681 -29.68 -18.63 1.33
C THR A 681 -28.23 -19.09 1.47
N GLN A 682 -27.89 -20.32 1.06
CA GLN A 682 -26.52 -20.86 1.02
C GLN A 682 -25.72 -20.39 -0.21
N ILE A 683 -26.35 -19.66 -1.12
CA ILE A 683 -25.75 -19.20 -2.36
C ILE A 683 -25.37 -17.73 -2.24
N TRP A 684 -24.08 -17.46 -2.44
CA TRP A 684 -23.50 -16.14 -2.27
C TRP A 684 -22.86 -15.66 -3.58
N ASP A 685 -23.08 -14.39 -3.90
CA ASP A 685 -22.41 -13.72 -5.01
C ASP A 685 -21.20 -12.95 -4.47
N ILE A 686 -20.01 -13.32 -4.95
CA ILE A 686 -18.75 -12.65 -4.61
C ILE A 686 -18.58 -11.47 -5.56
N GLN A 687 -18.79 -10.27 -5.03
CA GLN A 687 -18.61 -9.02 -5.76
C GLN A 687 -17.21 -8.49 -5.50
N VAL A 688 -16.27 -8.83 -6.38
CA VAL A 688 -14.91 -8.28 -6.35
C VAL A 688 -15.00 -6.77 -6.46
N LEU A 689 -14.32 -6.08 -5.54
CA LEU A 689 -14.39 -4.62 -5.43
C LEU A 689 -13.41 -3.91 -6.32
#